data_AF-A0A668A9X1-F1
#
_entry.id   AF-A0A668A9X1-F1
#
_cell.length_a   1.000
_cell.length_b   1.000
_cell.length_c   1.000
_cell.angle_alpha   90.00
_cell.angle_beta   90.00
_cell.angle_gamma   90.00
#
_symmetry.space_group_name_H-M   'P 1'
#
loop_
_entity.id
_entity.type
_entity.pdbx_description
1 polymer ?
#
loop_
_entity_poly.entity_id
_entity_poly.type
_entity_poly.pdbx_seq_one_letter_code
_entity_poly.pdbx_strand_id
1 'polypeptide(L)'
;PSFDISPLTGGNVAFSTLEGRPSAYNFDQSLVLQEWVTATDLLISLDRLNTFGDEFFKDAKVLRSYFYAISDFSVGGRCKCNGHASECVQGEHGGLVCACQHHTVGVDCQKCHPFYQDRPWARATGDSANECLMCNCSGRSDQCVFDVEQYRSTGSGGRCLNCRDNTNGPHCERCREHHYRSSPQEPCLPCNCNSNGSVSLQCDAEGRCACLAGVTGEKCDTCQAGFHSLGPGGCRPCDCDPRGSVGACSPQDGRCYCKANTEGQSCGRCKPGFFNLQQENPAGCQSCFCFGHSLACSSSHHYAAVNITSDFMEAYRSTRKNQVPRTLPTGLQGNNYQFTAHPCNRVSFMILTKCALPSFPLPADTSQLARVTLASASSSSSAPADGPPAPWVEFCSCPPGFVGRFCEQCAPGFTREVPGRGPLSTCLPCNCHQHGPCHPETGVCECSHFTAGMTCEHCLDGYYGNALIGTPGDCRPCPCPDRTSCVQIAETGEVVCTNCPTGQTGKRCQMCEDGYHGDPLGQSGPIRPCVRCDCNGNVDPNAVGICDHMTGRCLKCLGHTEGDHCQRCQRGFYGDALNQTAGQKCKPCGCSPAGTSGPVNECHPETGDCQCLSRVTGRDCSHCEVGFFNLQPGIGCERCNCDPIGSSSTACHPVTGQCVCRAGVEGRLCDSCRAGFFGFSSRGCRACNCDPMGSISMQCHGNGTCLCRQGFVGYKCDKCELNYYHNRATHQCEECPVCYGLVKEQVSLCVRVCVCVCVCVCVCLWERERECKRWRNRDEIA
;
A
#
# COMPACT_ATOMS: atom_id res chain seq x y z
N PRO A 1 -19.06 116.36 93.54
CA PRO A 1 -20.08 117.44 93.65
C PRO A 1 -20.35 117.79 95.11
N SER A 2 -20.01 119.01 95.52
CA SER A 2 -20.49 119.60 96.77
C SER A 2 -21.96 119.97 96.59
N PHE A 3 -22.86 119.23 97.24
CA PHE A 3 -24.29 119.55 97.25
C PHE A 3 -24.55 120.70 98.22
N ASP A 4 -24.19 121.90 97.80
CA ASP A 4 -24.63 123.14 98.45
C ASP A 4 -26.11 123.36 98.11
N ILE A 5 -26.86 123.96 99.05
CA ILE A 5 -28.29 124.24 98.92
C ILE A 5 -28.53 125.51 98.06
N SER A 6 -27.47 126.30 97.82
CA SER A 6 -27.48 127.49 96.97
C SER A 6 -26.85 127.22 95.59
N PRO A 7 -27.42 127.75 94.49
CA PRO A 7 -28.61 128.60 94.41
C PRO A 7 -29.92 127.79 94.43
N LEU A 8 -30.97 128.38 95.02
CA LEU A 8 -32.33 127.82 95.08
C LEU A 8 -32.97 127.55 93.70
N THR A 9 -32.53 128.24 92.66
CA THR A 9 -33.03 128.12 91.28
C THR A 9 -31.87 128.30 90.31
N GLY A 10 -31.84 127.54 89.21
CA GLY A 10 -30.78 127.63 88.20
C GLY A 10 -29.46 126.93 88.58
N GLY A 11 -29.47 126.06 89.60
CA GLY A 11 -28.35 125.17 89.89
C GLY A 11 -28.09 124.20 88.74
N ASN A 12 -26.81 123.93 88.44
CA ASN A 12 -26.38 123.04 87.37
C ASN A 12 -25.61 121.85 87.94
N VAL A 13 -25.93 120.64 87.47
CA VAL A 13 -25.22 119.39 87.81
C VAL A 13 -24.56 118.85 86.55
N ALA A 14 -23.31 119.25 86.32
CA ALA A 14 -22.50 118.72 85.23
C ALA A 14 -21.79 117.42 85.65
N PHE A 15 -21.80 116.42 84.76
CA PHE A 15 -21.01 115.19 84.90
C PHE A 15 -20.15 114.99 83.65
N SER A 16 -18.85 115.25 83.77
CA SER A 16 -17.88 114.96 82.70
C SER A 16 -17.36 113.54 82.84
N THR A 17 -17.57 112.71 81.81
CA THR A 17 -17.22 111.28 81.86
C THR A 17 -15.72 111.03 82.00
N LEU A 18 -14.86 111.96 81.55
CA LEU A 18 -13.40 111.87 81.57
C LEU A 18 -12.72 112.68 82.68
N GLU A 19 -13.45 113.54 83.40
CA GLU A 19 -12.88 114.39 84.45
C GLU A 19 -12.34 113.56 85.63
N GLY A 20 -11.17 113.95 86.14
CA GLY A 20 -10.48 113.25 87.22
C GLY A 20 -9.88 111.88 86.86
N ARG A 21 -9.92 111.45 85.58
CA ARG A 21 -9.43 110.11 85.17
C ARG A 21 -7.98 110.17 84.67
N PRO A 22 -7.04 109.38 85.25
CA PRO A 22 -5.63 109.45 84.88
C PRO A 22 -5.34 109.27 83.38
N SER A 23 -6.01 108.35 82.69
CA SER A 23 -5.72 108.07 81.26
C SER A 23 -6.44 109.00 80.27
N ALA A 24 -7.12 110.07 80.71
CA ALA A 24 -7.94 110.91 79.82
C ALA A 24 -7.16 111.56 78.67
N TYR A 25 -5.87 111.87 78.88
CA TYR A 25 -4.97 112.41 77.85
C TYR A 25 -4.51 111.37 76.82
N ASN A 26 -4.67 110.07 77.08
CA ASN A 26 -4.33 108.98 76.18
C ASN A 26 -5.57 108.08 75.93
N PHE A 27 -6.68 108.74 75.60
CA PHE A 27 -7.96 108.08 75.37
C PHE A 27 -7.90 107.04 74.24
N ASP A 28 -7.15 107.30 73.16
CA ASP A 28 -7.10 106.45 71.97
C ASP A 28 -6.41 105.09 72.20
N GLN A 29 -5.57 104.97 73.23
CA GLN A 29 -4.96 103.69 73.64
C GLN A 29 -5.65 103.06 74.87
N SER A 30 -6.46 103.82 75.61
CA SER A 30 -7.11 103.34 76.83
C SER A 30 -8.45 102.65 76.54
N LEU A 31 -8.40 101.34 76.27
CA LEU A 31 -9.60 100.50 76.09
C LEU A 31 -10.61 100.66 77.23
N VAL A 32 -10.12 100.73 78.48
CA VAL A 32 -10.94 100.93 79.68
C VAL A 32 -11.71 102.26 79.65
N LEU A 33 -11.11 103.36 79.16
CA LEU A 33 -11.82 104.63 79.01
C LEU A 33 -12.75 104.62 77.80
N GLN A 34 -12.38 103.94 76.71
CA GLN A 34 -13.25 103.79 75.53
C GLN A 34 -14.53 103.01 75.86
N GLU A 35 -14.41 101.97 76.67
CA GLU A 35 -15.56 101.24 77.22
C GLU A 35 -16.36 102.11 78.20
N TRP A 36 -15.69 102.77 79.16
CA TRP A 36 -16.33 103.64 80.15
C TRP A 36 -17.20 104.76 79.56
N VAL A 37 -16.80 105.37 78.44
CA VAL A 37 -17.61 106.42 77.77
C VAL A 37 -18.59 105.88 76.73
N THR A 38 -18.62 104.56 76.49
CA THR A 38 -19.63 103.95 75.61
C THR A 38 -20.92 103.76 76.40
N ALA A 39 -22.00 104.42 75.97
CA ALA A 39 -23.35 104.17 76.47
C ALA A 39 -24.35 104.15 75.30
N THR A 40 -25.35 103.28 75.38
CA THR A 40 -26.55 103.29 74.52
C THR A 40 -27.68 104.07 75.18
N ASP A 41 -27.81 103.94 76.50
CA ASP A 41 -28.92 104.44 77.31
C ASP A 41 -28.37 105.12 78.57
N LEU A 42 -29.09 106.11 79.09
CA LEU A 42 -28.74 106.84 80.32
C LEU A 42 -29.96 106.93 81.24
N LEU A 43 -29.77 106.61 82.52
CA LEU A 43 -30.78 106.70 83.57
C LEU A 43 -30.34 107.70 84.63
N ILE A 44 -31.23 108.61 85.01
CA ILE A 44 -31.02 109.58 86.09
C ILE A 44 -32.11 109.37 87.14
N SER A 45 -31.70 109.09 88.38
CA SER A 45 -32.59 108.99 89.54
C SER A 45 -32.41 110.20 90.46
N LEU A 46 -33.50 110.68 91.05
CA LEU A 46 -33.52 111.83 91.95
C LEU A 46 -34.05 111.40 93.31
N ASP A 47 -33.13 110.99 94.19
CA ASP A 47 -33.49 110.16 95.36
C ASP A 47 -33.78 110.95 96.66
N ARG A 48 -33.38 112.23 96.76
CA ARG A 48 -33.59 113.08 97.95
C ARG A 48 -33.82 114.55 97.61
N LEU A 49 -34.86 115.14 98.22
CA LEU A 49 -35.15 116.58 98.22
C LEU A 49 -34.45 117.29 99.39
N ASN A 50 -34.08 118.55 99.19
CA ASN A 50 -33.50 119.41 100.23
C ASN A 50 -34.60 120.25 100.90
N THR A 51 -34.75 120.13 102.22
CA THR A 51 -35.98 120.54 102.94
C THR A 51 -35.83 121.69 103.96
N PHE A 52 -34.67 122.34 104.02
CA PHE A 52 -34.36 123.49 104.90
C PHE A 52 -34.58 123.32 106.43
N GLY A 53 -35.03 122.15 106.89
CA GLY A 53 -35.31 121.85 108.30
C GLY A 53 -36.78 121.99 108.71
N ASP A 54 -37.68 122.40 107.81
CA ASP A 54 -39.10 122.63 108.14
C ASP A 54 -39.92 121.34 108.30
N GLU A 55 -39.31 120.17 108.11
CA GLU A 55 -39.93 118.84 108.27
C GLU A 55 -40.60 118.63 109.64
N PHE A 56 -40.18 119.38 110.67
CA PHE A 56 -40.73 119.29 112.02
C PHE A 56 -42.16 119.84 112.15
N PHE A 57 -42.59 120.78 111.31
CA PHE A 57 -43.83 121.53 111.53
C PHE A 57 -45.07 120.92 110.86
N LYS A 58 -44.91 119.94 109.96
CA LYS A 58 -45.98 119.16 109.30
C LYS A 58 -47.15 119.98 108.70
N ASP A 59 -46.92 121.25 108.33
CA ASP A 59 -47.93 122.07 107.67
C ASP A 59 -48.08 121.67 106.19
N ALA A 60 -49.31 121.39 105.77
CA ALA A 60 -49.64 120.98 104.41
C ALA A 60 -49.34 122.04 103.33
N LYS A 61 -49.16 123.31 103.69
CA LYS A 61 -48.65 124.35 102.76
C LYS A 61 -47.16 124.23 102.51
N VAL A 62 -46.36 123.88 103.53
CA VAL A 62 -44.89 123.79 103.42
C VAL A 62 -44.48 122.54 102.64
N LEU A 63 -45.20 121.42 102.80
CA LEU A 63 -44.93 120.21 102.03
C LEU A 63 -45.15 120.34 100.51
N ARG A 64 -45.83 121.40 100.03
CA ARG A 64 -46.04 121.66 98.59
C ARG A 64 -44.88 122.40 97.91
N SER A 65 -43.91 122.94 98.65
CA SER A 65 -42.75 123.62 98.05
C SER A 65 -41.59 122.69 97.68
N TYR A 66 -41.65 121.40 98.03
CA TYR A 66 -40.59 120.44 97.70
C TYR A 66 -40.96 119.57 96.50
N PHE A 67 -40.37 119.87 95.34
CA PHE A 67 -40.48 119.10 94.11
C PHE A 67 -39.19 119.24 93.29
N TYR A 68 -38.94 118.31 92.39
CA TYR A 68 -37.88 118.47 91.39
C TYR A 68 -38.42 119.17 90.15
N ALA A 69 -37.65 120.10 89.61
CA ALA A 69 -37.86 120.66 88.29
C ALA A 69 -36.51 120.76 87.58
N ILE A 70 -36.43 120.22 86.36
CA ILE A 70 -35.27 120.30 85.47
C ILE A 70 -35.71 121.13 84.26
N SER A 71 -34.99 122.22 83.97
CA SER A 71 -35.32 123.13 82.87
C SER A 71 -34.71 122.72 81.53
N ASP A 72 -33.55 122.06 81.54
CA ASP A 72 -32.86 121.54 80.37
C ASP A 72 -32.18 120.20 80.72
N PHE A 73 -32.08 119.31 79.73
CA PHE A 73 -31.30 118.08 79.83
C PHE A 73 -30.59 117.82 78.51
N SER A 74 -29.26 117.88 78.54
CA SER A 74 -28.41 117.74 77.36
C SER A 74 -27.30 116.69 77.60
N VAL A 75 -27.06 115.85 76.60
CA VAL A 75 -26.04 114.79 76.61
C VAL A 75 -25.06 115.03 75.48
N GLY A 76 -23.82 115.38 75.81
CA GLY A 76 -22.74 115.51 74.83
C GLY A 76 -22.14 114.15 74.49
N GLY A 77 -22.10 113.78 73.20
CA GLY A 77 -21.56 112.49 72.75
C GLY A 77 -21.20 112.48 71.27
N ARG A 78 -20.63 111.36 70.81
CA ARG A 78 -20.34 111.08 69.39
C ARG A 78 -20.60 109.60 69.09
N CYS A 79 -21.00 109.29 67.85
CA CYS A 79 -21.13 107.90 67.40
C CYS A 79 -19.82 107.10 67.56
N LYS A 80 -19.94 105.83 67.94
CA LYS A 80 -18.81 104.92 68.16
C LYS A 80 -18.43 104.16 66.89
N CYS A 81 -17.82 104.87 65.94
CA CYS A 81 -17.42 104.25 64.66
C CYS A 81 -15.98 103.71 64.63
N ASN A 82 -15.35 103.54 65.81
CA ASN A 82 -13.96 103.10 65.97
C ASN A 82 -12.91 103.89 65.14
N GLY A 83 -13.25 105.10 64.69
CA GLY A 83 -12.43 105.94 63.80
C GLY A 83 -12.46 105.56 62.32
N HIS A 84 -13.35 104.64 61.90
CA HIS A 84 -13.52 104.22 60.51
C HIS A 84 -14.80 104.76 59.85
N ALA A 85 -15.45 105.78 60.41
CA ALA A 85 -16.49 106.54 59.71
C ALA A 85 -16.46 108.01 60.16
N SER A 86 -16.74 108.91 59.21
CA SER A 86 -16.91 110.35 59.46
C SER A 86 -18.31 110.72 59.94
N GLU A 87 -19.31 109.88 59.68
CA GLU A 87 -20.72 110.15 59.97
C GLU A 87 -21.51 108.88 60.36
N CYS A 88 -22.67 109.12 60.95
CA CYS A 88 -23.66 108.12 61.32
C CYS A 88 -24.90 108.31 60.44
N VAL A 89 -25.38 107.23 59.84
CA VAL A 89 -26.55 107.21 58.95
C VAL A 89 -27.66 106.35 59.55
N GLN A 90 -28.89 106.50 59.08
CA GLN A 90 -30.02 105.69 59.52
C GLN A 90 -29.93 104.30 58.88
N GLY A 91 -29.75 103.27 59.69
CA GLY A 91 -29.67 101.87 59.23
C GLY A 91 -31.05 101.27 58.94
N GLU A 92 -31.05 100.15 58.20
CA GLU A 92 -32.27 99.46 57.72
C GLU A 92 -33.28 99.10 58.83
N HIS A 93 -32.83 98.98 60.08
CA HIS A 93 -33.63 98.58 61.24
C HIS A 93 -34.06 99.77 62.12
N GLY A 94 -33.96 101.01 61.61
CA GLY A 94 -34.43 102.22 62.28
C GLY A 94 -33.47 102.84 63.31
N GLY A 95 -32.36 102.18 63.64
CA GLY A 95 -31.29 102.71 64.49
C GLY A 95 -30.19 103.44 63.69
N LEU A 96 -29.41 104.29 64.36
CA LEU A 96 -28.21 104.92 63.78
C LEU A 96 -27.07 103.91 63.70
N VAL A 97 -26.38 103.87 62.55
CA VAL A 97 -25.20 103.02 62.29
C VAL A 97 -24.11 103.84 61.61
N CYS A 98 -22.86 103.41 61.76
CA CYS A 98 -21.73 104.10 61.16
C CYS A 98 -21.64 103.89 59.64
N ALA A 99 -21.36 104.96 58.89
CA ALA A 99 -21.08 104.88 57.45
C ALA A 99 -19.62 104.40 57.22
N CYS A 100 -19.40 103.10 57.38
CA CYS A 100 -18.05 102.54 57.46
C CYS A 100 -17.20 102.69 56.19
N GLN A 101 -15.96 103.10 56.40
CA GLN A 101 -14.89 103.29 55.43
C GLN A 101 -13.72 102.33 55.76
N HIS A 102 -12.53 102.54 55.21
CA HIS A 102 -11.32 101.76 55.55
C HIS A 102 -11.49 100.23 55.37
N HIS A 103 -12.38 99.81 54.45
CA HIS A 103 -12.80 98.42 54.22
C HIS A 103 -13.33 97.69 55.48
N THR A 104 -13.91 98.44 56.42
CA THR A 104 -14.57 97.91 57.62
C THR A 104 -16.09 97.80 57.43
N VAL A 105 -16.73 96.94 58.24
CA VAL A 105 -18.17 96.66 58.23
C VAL A 105 -18.70 96.41 59.64
N GLY A 106 -20.02 96.48 59.79
CA GLY A 106 -20.74 96.33 61.06
C GLY A 106 -21.21 97.66 61.64
N VAL A 107 -22.11 97.62 62.63
CA VAL A 107 -22.78 98.81 63.20
C VAL A 107 -21.82 99.90 63.68
N ASP A 108 -20.68 99.49 64.25
CA ASP A 108 -19.63 100.33 64.83
C ASP A 108 -18.32 100.28 64.00
N CYS A 109 -18.37 99.72 62.78
CA CYS A 109 -17.20 99.44 61.94
C CYS A 109 -16.18 98.48 62.59
N GLN A 110 -16.67 97.50 63.36
CA GLN A 110 -15.89 96.65 64.25
C GLN A 110 -15.35 95.35 63.63
N LYS A 111 -15.48 95.18 62.31
CA LYS A 111 -14.98 94.02 61.55
C LYS A 111 -14.42 94.45 60.19
N CYS A 112 -13.57 93.63 59.60
CA CYS A 112 -13.16 93.80 58.20
C CYS A 112 -14.22 93.24 57.23
N HIS A 113 -14.27 93.80 56.02
CA HIS A 113 -15.05 93.25 54.90
C HIS A 113 -14.58 91.81 54.58
N PRO A 114 -15.45 90.86 54.17
CA PRO A 114 -15.09 89.44 54.07
C PRO A 114 -13.88 89.07 53.19
N PHE A 115 -13.55 89.86 52.17
CA PHE A 115 -12.36 89.64 51.32
C PHE A 115 -11.12 90.47 51.73
N TYR A 116 -11.25 91.26 52.80
CA TYR A 116 -10.20 92.15 53.33
C TYR A 116 -9.65 91.61 54.66
N GLN A 117 -9.29 90.32 54.67
CA GLN A 117 -8.81 89.60 55.85
C GLN A 117 -7.30 89.30 55.79
N ASP A 118 -6.50 90.10 55.07
CA ASP A 118 -5.06 89.87 54.99
C ASP A 118 -4.30 90.25 56.29
N ARG A 119 -4.89 91.12 57.11
CA ARG A 119 -4.39 91.49 58.44
C ARG A 119 -5.55 91.56 59.46
N PRO A 120 -5.28 91.44 60.77
CA PRO A 120 -6.35 91.54 61.77
C PRO A 120 -6.93 92.95 61.82
N TRP A 121 -8.23 93.05 62.12
CA TRP A 121 -8.92 94.33 62.35
C TRP A 121 -8.31 95.08 63.55
N ALA A 122 -8.14 96.40 63.42
CA ALA A 122 -7.73 97.27 64.52
C ALA A 122 -8.38 98.64 64.40
N ARG A 123 -8.76 99.22 65.55
CA ARG A 123 -9.30 100.60 65.67
C ARG A 123 -8.34 101.62 65.04
N ALA A 124 -8.85 102.62 64.33
CA ALA A 124 -8.03 103.73 63.87
C ALA A 124 -7.48 104.59 65.03
N THR A 125 -6.27 105.12 64.86
CA THR A 125 -5.59 106.05 65.78
C THR A 125 -5.28 107.36 65.06
N GLY A 126 -4.82 108.38 65.78
CA GLY A 126 -4.39 109.65 65.17
C GLY A 126 -3.27 109.50 64.11
N ASP A 127 -2.45 108.44 64.22
CA ASP A 127 -1.32 108.19 63.32
C ASP A 127 -1.63 107.20 62.18
N SER A 128 -2.70 106.40 62.30
CA SER A 128 -3.02 105.34 61.33
C SER A 128 -4.51 105.02 61.25
N ALA A 129 -5.03 105.03 60.02
CA ALA A 129 -6.41 104.61 59.71
C ALA A 129 -6.68 103.12 60.02
N ASN A 130 -5.64 102.30 60.15
CA ASN A 130 -5.70 100.86 60.43
C ASN A 130 -6.71 100.08 59.55
N GLU A 131 -6.78 100.46 58.27
CA GLU A 131 -7.69 99.88 57.29
C GLU A 131 -7.50 98.38 57.05
N CYS A 132 -8.56 97.69 56.66
CA CYS A 132 -8.48 96.28 56.32
C CYS A 132 -7.87 96.09 54.93
N LEU A 133 -6.98 95.10 54.78
CA LEU A 133 -6.22 94.84 53.55
C LEU A 133 -6.79 93.66 52.77
N MET A 134 -6.88 93.80 51.44
CA MET A 134 -7.41 92.77 50.54
C MET A 134 -6.51 91.53 50.50
N CYS A 135 -7.11 90.34 50.43
CA CYS A 135 -6.35 89.11 50.27
C CYS A 135 -5.82 88.93 48.84
N ASN A 136 -4.53 88.59 48.69
CA ASN A 136 -3.99 88.21 47.39
C ASN A 136 -4.29 86.73 47.08
N CYS A 137 -5.20 86.50 46.13
CA CYS A 137 -5.60 85.16 45.69
C CYS A 137 -5.28 84.88 44.21
N SER A 138 -4.33 85.60 43.61
CA SER A 138 -3.93 85.43 42.20
C SER A 138 -5.08 85.56 41.18
N GLY A 139 -6.19 86.20 41.56
CA GLY A 139 -7.47 86.23 40.80
C GLY A 139 -8.27 84.90 40.81
N ARG A 140 -7.74 83.84 41.43
CA ARG A 140 -8.31 82.49 41.42
C ARG A 140 -9.27 82.22 42.58
N SER A 141 -9.43 83.15 43.53
CA SER A 141 -10.48 83.12 44.55
C SER A 141 -10.98 84.54 44.88
N ASP A 142 -12.24 84.61 45.30
CA ASP A 142 -12.99 85.77 45.81
C ASP A 142 -13.30 85.66 47.32
N GLN A 143 -12.74 84.66 48.01
CA GLN A 143 -12.96 84.41 49.43
C GLN A 143 -11.63 84.10 50.14
N CYS A 144 -11.43 84.67 51.33
CA CYS A 144 -10.28 84.39 52.16
C CYS A 144 -10.64 84.40 53.65
N VAL A 145 -9.73 83.86 54.45
CA VAL A 145 -9.75 83.91 55.91
C VAL A 145 -8.39 84.36 56.42
N PHE A 146 -8.37 85.05 57.56
CA PHE A 146 -7.13 85.40 58.23
C PHE A 146 -6.48 84.19 58.89
N ASP A 147 -5.23 83.91 58.55
CA ASP A 147 -4.37 82.90 59.15
C ASP A 147 -3.25 83.58 59.97
N VAL A 148 -3.25 83.31 61.28
CA VAL A 148 -2.33 83.94 62.22
C VAL A 148 -0.89 83.42 62.11
N GLU A 149 -0.68 82.20 61.65
CA GLU A 149 0.66 81.63 61.48
C GLU A 149 1.30 82.10 60.17
N GLN A 150 0.48 82.21 59.11
CA GLN A 150 0.89 82.84 57.86
C GLN A 150 1.26 84.32 58.10
N TYR A 151 0.40 85.09 58.79
CA TYR A 151 0.68 86.50 59.09
C TYR A 151 1.97 86.70 59.90
N ARG A 152 2.25 85.84 60.89
CA ARG A 152 3.48 85.90 61.71
C ARG A 152 4.76 85.60 60.91
N SER A 153 4.66 84.84 59.82
CA SER A 153 5.82 84.40 59.03
C SER A 153 6.08 85.24 57.79
N THR A 154 5.05 85.78 57.14
CA THR A 154 5.18 86.55 55.87
C THR A 154 4.75 88.02 55.97
N GLY A 155 4.04 88.41 57.04
CA GLY A 155 3.36 89.70 57.13
C GLY A 155 2.02 89.79 56.38
N SER A 156 1.60 88.72 55.70
CA SER A 156 0.33 88.59 54.97
C SER A 156 -0.40 87.33 55.43
N GLY A 157 -1.55 87.52 56.08
CA GLY A 157 -2.35 86.47 56.70
C GLY A 157 -3.50 85.98 55.83
N GLY A 158 -3.71 86.57 54.65
CA GLY A 158 -4.81 86.20 53.77
C GLY A 158 -4.61 84.81 53.20
N ARG A 159 -5.39 83.83 53.68
CA ARG A 159 -5.43 82.47 53.14
C ARG A 159 -6.70 82.29 52.31
N CYS A 160 -6.53 82.07 51.02
CA CYS A 160 -7.61 81.96 50.06
C CYS A 160 -8.38 80.64 50.21
N LEU A 161 -9.69 80.69 50.03
CA LEU A 161 -10.58 79.52 50.04
C LEU A 161 -11.01 79.18 48.61
N ASN A 162 -11.38 77.92 48.35
CA ASN A 162 -12.02 77.51 47.10
C ASN A 162 -11.25 77.91 45.80
N CYS A 163 -9.92 77.79 45.81
CA CYS A 163 -9.06 78.09 44.67
C CYS A 163 -9.54 77.42 43.36
N ARG A 164 -9.87 78.25 42.36
CA ARG A 164 -10.38 77.86 41.03
C ARG A 164 -9.25 77.37 40.11
N ASP A 165 -9.59 76.93 38.90
CA ASP A 165 -8.62 76.59 37.83
C ASP A 165 -7.57 75.54 38.22
N ASN A 166 -7.98 74.57 39.05
CA ASN A 166 -7.13 73.52 39.64
C ASN A 166 -5.89 74.05 40.36
N THR A 167 -5.97 75.26 40.93
CA THR A 167 -4.92 75.84 41.77
C THR A 167 -5.05 75.42 43.25
N ASN A 168 -3.96 75.60 43.99
CA ASN A 168 -3.76 75.27 45.40
C ASN A 168 -2.71 76.24 45.99
N GLY A 169 -2.47 76.16 47.30
CA GLY A 169 -1.60 77.07 48.04
C GLY A 169 -2.37 78.24 48.67
N PRO A 170 -1.76 78.93 49.67
CA PRO A 170 -2.43 79.99 50.43
C PRO A 170 -2.92 81.17 49.58
N HIS A 171 -2.30 81.42 48.43
CA HIS A 171 -2.63 82.50 47.49
C HIS A 171 -3.15 81.97 46.15
N CYS A 172 -3.56 80.69 46.11
CA CYS A 172 -3.91 79.97 44.88
C CYS A 172 -2.78 80.01 43.82
N GLU A 173 -1.53 80.04 44.27
CA GLU A 173 -0.36 80.40 43.48
C GLU A 173 0.28 79.23 42.72
N ARG A 174 -0.01 77.97 43.11
CA ARG A 174 0.53 76.74 42.52
C ARG A 174 -0.60 75.84 42.00
N CYS A 175 -0.25 74.87 41.16
CA CYS A 175 -1.23 73.84 40.75
C CYS A 175 -1.51 72.84 41.87
N ARG A 176 -2.68 72.21 41.82
CA ARG A 176 -2.96 70.98 42.57
C ARG A 176 -2.05 69.84 42.09
N GLU A 177 -1.91 68.81 42.91
CA GLU A 177 -1.21 67.60 42.51
C GLU A 177 -1.84 66.99 41.24
N HIS A 178 -1.00 66.33 40.44
CA HIS A 178 -1.33 65.74 39.15
C HIS A 178 -1.78 66.77 38.09
N HIS A 179 -1.42 68.04 38.29
CA HIS A 179 -1.63 69.12 37.33
C HIS A 179 -0.35 69.92 37.11
N TYR A 180 -0.28 70.61 35.97
CA TYR A 180 0.80 71.51 35.58
C TYR A 180 0.24 72.73 34.85
N ARG A 181 1.07 73.76 34.67
CA ARG A 181 0.80 74.88 33.76
C ARG A 181 2.12 75.41 33.25
N SER A 182 2.17 75.87 32.01
CA SER A 182 3.39 76.45 31.44
C SER A 182 3.50 77.95 31.73
N SER A 183 2.38 78.64 31.99
CA SER A 183 2.34 80.07 32.31
C SER A 183 1.44 80.39 33.52
N PRO A 184 1.76 81.38 34.39
CA PRO A 184 0.93 81.75 35.55
C PRO A 184 -0.51 82.19 35.22
N GLN A 185 -0.71 82.77 34.04
CA GLN A 185 -2.02 83.24 33.55
C GLN A 185 -2.91 82.09 33.08
N GLU A 186 -2.35 80.92 32.77
CA GLU A 186 -3.09 79.75 32.30
C GLU A 186 -3.71 78.95 33.45
N PRO A 187 -4.83 78.24 33.21
CA PRO A 187 -5.38 77.29 34.17
C PRO A 187 -4.45 76.07 34.31
N CYS A 188 -4.50 75.40 35.47
CA CYS A 188 -3.73 74.18 35.68
C CYS A 188 -4.38 73.00 34.94
N LEU A 189 -3.65 72.46 33.96
CA LEU A 189 -4.01 71.32 33.12
C LEU A 189 -3.64 69.99 33.81
N PRO A 190 -4.44 68.92 33.66
CA PRO A 190 -4.13 67.63 34.25
C PRO A 190 -2.95 66.94 33.54
N CYS A 191 -2.08 66.29 34.32
CA CYS A 191 -0.90 65.59 33.82
C CYS A 191 -1.24 64.36 32.97
N ASN A 192 -2.29 63.60 33.35
CA ASN A 192 -2.71 62.35 32.71
C ASN A 192 -1.58 61.30 32.56
N CYS A 193 -0.69 61.21 33.55
CA CYS A 193 0.33 60.16 33.62
C CYS A 193 -0.29 58.79 33.90
N ASN A 194 0.21 57.74 33.25
CA ASN A 194 -0.30 56.38 33.43
C ASN A 194 0.09 55.79 34.79
N SER A 195 -0.89 55.36 35.59
CA SER A 195 -0.66 54.83 36.95
C SER A 195 0.20 53.56 37.02
N ASN A 196 0.27 52.80 35.93
CA ASN A 196 1.04 51.55 35.85
C ASN A 196 2.44 51.77 35.25
N GLY A 197 2.61 52.84 34.47
CA GLY A 197 3.82 53.10 33.69
C GLY A 197 4.66 54.28 34.17
N SER A 198 4.09 55.20 34.94
CA SER A 198 4.79 56.36 35.50
C SER A 198 5.29 56.09 36.92
N VAL A 199 6.45 56.66 37.26
CA VAL A 199 7.03 56.70 38.62
C VAL A 199 6.18 57.58 39.55
N SER A 200 5.55 58.60 39.00
CA SER A 200 4.65 59.52 39.69
C SER A 200 3.52 59.96 38.77
N LEU A 201 2.35 60.26 39.35
CA LEU A 201 1.23 60.87 38.63
C LEU A 201 1.41 62.38 38.41
N GLN A 202 2.45 62.98 39.03
CA GLN A 202 2.86 64.36 38.76
C GLN A 202 3.84 64.42 37.59
N CYS A 203 3.59 65.36 36.68
CA CYS A 203 4.40 65.65 35.51
C CYS A 203 5.27 66.92 35.70
N ASP A 204 6.21 67.14 34.78
CA ASP A 204 7.03 68.36 34.70
C ASP A 204 6.24 69.60 34.23
N ALA A 205 6.92 70.74 34.07
CA ALA A 205 6.31 72.01 33.66
C ALA A 205 5.85 72.03 32.18
N GLU A 206 6.29 71.05 31.37
CA GLU A 206 5.87 70.83 29.99
C GLU A 206 4.74 69.77 29.88
N GLY A 207 4.43 69.08 30.98
CA GLY A 207 3.37 68.08 31.06
C GLY A 207 3.85 66.64 30.87
N ARG A 208 5.15 66.37 30.93
CA ARG A 208 5.74 65.05 30.67
C ARG A 208 5.89 64.23 31.94
N CYS A 209 5.65 62.93 31.81
CA CYS A 209 5.63 62.00 32.93
C CYS A 209 6.96 61.24 33.03
N ALA A 210 7.45 61.01 34.25
CA ALA A 210 8.63 60.17 34.47
C ALA A 210 8.25 58.69 34.37
N CYS A 211 8.82 57.94 33.43
CA CYS A 211 8.42 56.55 33.14
C CYS A 211 9.26 55.51 33.88
N LEU A 212 8.65 54.36 34.19
CA LEU A 212 9.30 53.17 34.72
C LEU A 212 10.16 52.47 33.66
N ALA A 213 11.10 51.64 34.09
CA ALA A 213 11.98 50.91 33.18
C ALA A 213 11.17 50.01 32.21
N GLY A 214 11.52 50.05 30.92
CA GLY A 214 10.79 49.33 29.86
C GLY A 214 9.48 50.00 29.41
N VAL A 215 9.14 51.19 29.94
CA VAL A 215 7.98 52.01 29.57
C VAL A 215 8.44 53.29 28.87
N THR A 216 7.67 53.78 27.90
CA THR A 216 7.97 54.97 27.09
C THR A 216 6.70 55.74 26.70
N GLY A 217 6.88 56.87 26.00
CA GLY A 217 5.85 57.84 25.66
C GLY A 217 5.69 58.95 26.72
N GLU A 218 5.24 60.14 26.30
CA GLU A 218 5.11 61.33 27.16
C GLU A 218 4.22 61.12 28.39
N LYS A 219 3.31 60.14 28.34
CA LYS A 219 2.37 59.76 29.40
C LYS A 219 2.66 58.37 30.01
N CYS A 220 3.77 57.75 29.61
CA CYS A 220 4.21 56.41 30.05
C CYS A 220 3.16 55.31 29.83
N ASP A 221 2.47 55.35 28.71
CA ASP A 221 1.36 54.47 28.34
C ASP A 221 1.75 53.36 27.35
N THR A 222 3.01 53.33 26.88
CA THR A 222 3.50 52.35 25.90
C THR A 222 4.73 51.59 26.39
N CYS A 223 4.86 50.31 26.01
CA CYS A 223 6.06 49.53 26.30
C CYS A 223 7.17 49.82 25.28
N GLN A 224 8.41 49.94 25.75
CA GLN A 224 9.59 50.03 24.91
C GLN A 224 9.80 48.73 24.12
N ALA A 225 10.37 48.82 22.91
CA ALA A 225 10.71 47.63 22.12
C ALA A 225 11.60 46.66 22.93
N GLY A 226 11.21 45.39 22.97
CA GLY A 226 11.82 44.39 23.88
C GLY A 226 11.05 44.17 25.19
N PHE A 227 9.95 44.90 25.43
CA PHE A 227 9.06 44.73 26.57
C PHE A 227 7.59 44.70 26.13
N HIS A 228 6.71 44.10 26.94
CA HIS A 228 5.29 43.96 26.66
C HIS A 228 4.42 44.01 27.94
N SER A 229 3.10 44.16 27.73
CA SER A 229 2.05 44.05 28.77
C SER A 229 2.31 44.94 30.01
N LEU A 230 1.98 46.22 29.85
CA LEU A 230 2.06 47.25 30.89
C LEU A 230 1.18 46.90 32.11
N GLY A 231 1.81 46.67 33.27
CA GLY A 231 1.17 46.38 34.56
C GLY A 231 1.71 47.25 35.69
N PRO A 232 1.31 47.02 36.96
CA PRO A 232 1.62 47.91 38.11
C PRO A 232 3.10 48.12 38.47
N GLY A 233 4.04 47.58 37.69
CA GLY A 233 5.49 47.74 37.85
C GLY A 233 6.19 48.00 36.51
N GLY A 234 5.50 48.60 35.54
CA GLY A 234 5.98 48.79 34.18
C GLY A 234 5.70 47.61 33.25
N CYS A 235 6.55 47.42 32.24
CA CYS A 235 6.39 46.36 31.23
C CYS A 235 7.29 45.15 31.49
N ARG A 236 6.85 43.95 31.09
CA ARG A 236 7.61 42.70 31.23
C ARG A 236 8.55 42.52 30.04
N PRO A 237 9.80 42.04 30.22
CA PRO A 237 10.71 41.80 29.10
C PRO A 237 10.22 40.66 28.20
N CYS A 238 10.47 40.77 26.89
CA CYS A 238 10.25 39.68 25.92
C CYS A 238 11.16 38.48 26.21
N ASP A 239 10.62 37.26 26.19
CA ASP A 239 11.39 36.01 26.25
C ASP A 239 11.34 35.30 24.89
N CYS A 240 12.13 35.79 23.93
CA CYS A 240 12.22 35.23 22.57
C CYS A 240 13.50 34.40 22.40
N ASP A 241 13.38 33.15 21.93
CA ASP A 241 14.52 32.33 21.57
C ASP A 241 15.18 32.90 20.29
N PRO A 242 16.42 33.41 20.35
CA PRO A 242 17.08 34.06 19.22
C PRO A 242 17.41 33.09 18.07
N ARG A 243 17.33 31.78 18.30
CA ARG A 243 17.45 30.78 17.23
C ARG A 243 16.21 30.76 16.36
N GLY A 244 15.04 31.04 16.95
CA GLY A 244 13.73 30.93 16.32
C GLY A 244 13.03 32.24 16.00
N SER A 245 13.46 33.38 16.56
CA SER A 245 12.88 34.70 16.30
C SER A 245 13.64 35.49 15.22
N VAL A 246 12.98 36.50 14.62
CA VAL A 246 13.57 37.45 13.65
C VAL A 246 13.66 38.90 14.17
N GLY A 247 13.31 39.15 15.43
CA GLY A 247 13.30 40.49 16.02
C GLY A 247 12.72 40.51 17.44
N ALA A 248 12.45 41.72 17.96
CA ALA A 248 11.81 41.92 19.26
C ALA A 248 10.33 41.46 19.25
N CYS A 249 9.76 41.16 20.42
CA CYS A 249 8.35 40.77 20.52
C CYS A 249 7.38 41.97 20.34
N SER A 250 6.12 41.65 20.08
CA SER A 250 5.02 42.60 20.07
C SER A 250 4.80 43.24 21.45
N PRO A 251 4.73 44.58 21.55
CA PRO A 251 4.67 45.28 22.85
C PRO A 251 3.33 45.18 23.57
N GLN A 252 2.28 44.64 22.95
CA GLN A 252 0.96 44.47 23.59
C GLN A 252 0.84 43.10 24.27
N ASP A 253 1.07 42.03 23.52
CA ASP A 253 0.81 40.63 23.91
C ASP A 253 2.08 39.80 24.19
N GLY A 254 3.26 40.35 23.95
CA GLY A 254 4.54 39.66 24.17
C GLY A 254 4.89 38.61 23.13
N ARG A 255 4.18 38.58 22.00
CA ARG A 255 4.36 37.53 20.99
C ARG A 255 5.61 37.78 20.14
N CYS A 256 6.51 36.80 20.08
CA CYS A 256 7.71 36.88 19.26
C CYS A 256 7.41 36.63 17.78
N TYR A 257 8.12 37.32 16.88
CA TYR A 257 8.03 37.08 15.44
C TYR A 257 8.92 35.89 15.06
N CYS A 258 8.31 34.76 14.74
CA CYS A 258 9.02 33.51 14.48
C CYS A 258 9.50 33.38 13.03
N LYS A 259 10.67 32.74 12.85
CA LYS A 259 11.18 32.27 11.57
C LYS A 259 10.22 31.25 10.93
N ALA A 260 10.38 31.02 9.62
CA ALA A 260 9.41 30.27 8.81
C ALA A 260 9.01 28.89 9.38
N ASN A 261 9.96 28.13 9.93
CA ASN A 261 9.75 26.76 10.41
C ASN A 261 9.66 26.65 11.94
N THR A 262 9.45 27.77 12.65
CA THR A 262 9.39 27.82 14.13
C THR A 262 8.04 28.32 14.65
N GLU A 263 7.70 27.93 15.87
CA GLU A 263 6.41 28.20 16.52
C GLU A 263 6.53 28.33 18.05
N GLY A 264 5.40 28.69 18.69
CA GLY A 264 5.30 29.00 20.11
C GLY A 264 5.49 30.50 20.40
N GLN A 265 5.04 30.94 21.59
CA GLN A 265 5.08 32.37 21.97
C GLN A 265 6.50 32.96 21.95
N SER A 266 7.49 32.15 22.37
CA SER A 266 8.92 32.46 22.37
C SER A 266 9.67 32.04 21.11
N CYS A 267 9.00 31.41 20.14
CA CYS A 267 9.62 30.79 18.95
C CYS A 267 10.64 29.66 19.24
N GLY A 268 10.72 29.14 20.46
CA GLY A 268 11.68 28.10 20.88
C GLY A 268 11.37 26.67 20.41
N ARG A 269 10.38 26.47 19.54
CA ARG A 269 9.97 25.14 19.02
C ARG A 269 9.95 25.11 17.50
N CYS A 270 10.27 23.96 16.92
CA CYS A 270 10.04 23.69 15.51
C CYS A 270 8.57 23.37 15.25
N LYS A 271 8.06 23.77 14.09
CA LYS A 271 6.75 23.33 13.58
C LYS A 271 6.76 21.82 13.30
N PRO A 272 5.60 21.14 13.33
CA PRO A 272 5.49 19.75 12.85
C PRO A 272 6.08 19.59 11.45
N GLY A 273 6.85 18.52 11.22
CA GLY A 273 7.63 18.31 9.99
C GLY A 273 9.02 18.94 10.00
N PHE A 274 9.44 19.58 11.11
CA PHE A 274 10.76 20.22 11.23
C PHE A 274 11.46 19.91 12.56
N PHE A 275 12.79 19.92 12.56
CA PHE A 275 13.67 19.62 13.71
C PHE A 275 14.93 20.51 13.68
N ASN A 276 15.83 20.33 14.66
CA ASN A 276 17.14 20.99 14.73
C ASN A 276 17.07 22.54 14.62
N LEU A 277 16.61 23.19 15.70
CA LEU A 277 16.52 24.65 15.82
C LEU A 277 17.91 25.30 15.93
N GLN A 278 18.32 26.05 14.91
CA GLN A 278 19.63 26.71 14.81
C GLN A 278 19.51 28.21 14.51
N GLN A 279 20.44 29.02 15.03
CA GLN A 279 20.38 30.48 14.85
C GLN A 279 20.83 30.90 13.45
N GLU A 280 21.80 30.18 12.90
CA GLU A 280 22.37 30.34 11.55
C GLU A 280 21.40 29.92 10.45
N ASN A 281 20.39 29.10 10.79
CA ASN A 281 19.35 28.71 9.85
C ASN A 281 18.35 29.88 9.69
N PRO A 282 18.19 30.47 8.49
CA PRO A 282 17.24 31.56 8.26
C PRO A 282 15.78 31.13 8.45
N ALA A 283 15.47 29.84 8.28
CA ALA A 283 14.15 29.27 8.55
C ALA A 283 13.99 28.75 10.00
N GLY A 284 15.06 28.77 10.81
CA GLY A 284 15.11 28.29 12.19
C GLY A 284 15.30 26.78 12.28
N CYS A 285 14.34 26.00 11.78
CA CYS A 285 14.38 24.52 11.80
C CYS A 285 14.53 23.92 10.39
N GLN A 286 15.09 22.71 10.34
CA GLN A 286 15.32 21.89 9.14
C GLN A 286 14.15 20.93 8.90
N SER A 287 13.84 20.59 7.64
CA SER A 287 12.72 19.69 7.31
C SER A 287 13.05 18.23 7.62
N CYS A 288 12.16 17.50 8.30
CA CYS A 288 12.22 16.04 8.43
C CYS A 288 12.16 15.34 7.06
N PHE A 289 12.95 14.30 6.84
CA PHE A 289 12.78 13.38 5.71
C PHE A 289 12.54 11.93 6.21
N CYS A 290 11.31 11.66 6.62
CA CYS A 290 10.85 10.33 7.03
C CYS A 290 10.16 9.57 5.87
N PHE A 291 10.75 9.65 4.66
CA PHE A 291 10.19 9.18 3.38
C PHE A 291 8.74 9.63 3.05
N GLY A 292 8.24 10.65 3.74
CA GLY A 292 6.86 11.14 3.62
C GLY A 292 5.85 10.50 4.59
N HIS A 293 6.25 9.48 5.35
CA HIS A 293 5.36 8.72 6.24
C HIS A 293 5.20 9.32 7.64
N SER A 294 6.11 10.21 8.05
CA SER A 294 6.02 10.91 9.34
C SER A 294 6.47 12.36 9.26
N LEU A 295 5.80 13.21 10.04
CA LEU A 295 6.18 14.59 10.32
C LEU A 295 6.79 14.75 11.72
N ALA A 296 6.86 13.66 12.50
CA ALA A 296 7.43 13.65 13.84
C ALA A 296 8.87 13.15 13.77
N CYS A 297 9.84 14.07 13.83
CA CYS A 297 11.26 13.72 13.92
C CYS A 297 12.00 14.58 14.94
N SER A 298 13.14 14.09 15.43
CA SER A 298 14.05 14.79 16.34
C SER A 298 15.49 14.68 15.85
N SER A 299 16.40 15.48 16.42
CA SER A 299 17.84 15.34 16.18
C SER A 299 18.35 13.99 16.73
N SER A 300 19.10 13.25 15.92
CA SER A 300 19.62 11.93 16.29
C SER A 300 20.83 12.02 17.23
N HIS A 301 20.83 11.19 18.28
CA HIS A 301 21.97 11.05 19.20
C HIS A 301 23.01 10.01 18.75
N HIS A 302 22.75 9.31 17.64
CA HIS A 302 23.52 8.14 17.19
C HIS A 302 24.45 8.43 16.00
N TYR A 303 24.58 9.70 15.62
CA TYR A 303 25.49 10.15 14.56
C TYR A 303 26.46 11.18 15.13
N ALA A 304 27.74 11.03 14.77
CA ALA A 304 28.79 11.97 15.09
C ALA A 304 29.25 12.72 13.83
N ALA A 305 29.62 13.98 14.00
CA ALA A 305 30.19 14.82 12.96
C ALA A 305 31.62 14.35 12.63
N VAL A 306 31.91 14.17 11.34
CA VAL A 306 33.24 13.82 10.83
C VAL A 306 33.60 14.76 9.69
N ASN A 307 34.77 15.38 9.72
CA ASN A 307 35.21 16.24 8.62
C ASN A 307 35.94 15.42 7.55
N ILE A 308 35.32 15.26 6.38
CA ILE A 308 35.98 14.71 5.19
C ILE A 308 36.78 15.84 4.55
N THR A 309 38.10 15.68 4.45
CA THR A 309 39.00 16.70 3.88
C THR A 309 39.61 16.16 2.58
N SER A 310 39.58 16.96 1.51
CA SER A 310 40.19 16.63 0.22
C SER A 310 41.15 17.74 -0.20
N ASP A 311 42.44 17.44 -0.20
CA ASP A 311 43.52 18.34 -0.61
C ASP A 311 43.80 18.21 -2.12
N PHE A 312 43.39 19.21 -2.90
CA PHE A 312 43.74 19.32 -4.31
C PHE A 312 45.06 20.09 -4.47
N MET A 313 46.20 19.38 -4.39
CA MET A 313 47.50 19.94 -4.77
C MET A 313 47.98 19.36 -6.11
N GLU A 314 48.57 20.25 -6.92
CA GLU A 314 48.86 20.06 -8.33
C GLU A 314 50.10 19.17 -8.58
N ALA A 315 49.96 18.16 -9.44
CA ALA A 315 51.05 17.22 -9.78
C ALA A 315 51.54 17.39 -11.23
N TYR A 316 51.95 18.61 -11.62
CA TYR A 316 52.61 18.85 -12.90
C TYR A 316 54.13 19.04 -12.75
N ARG A 317 54.89 17.93 -12.72
CA ARG A 317 56.16 17.74 -13.48
C ARG A 317 56.95 16.46 -13.12
N SER A 318 57.52 15.88 -14.18
CA SER A 318 58.80 15.12 -14.21
C SER A 318 58.87 13.63 -13.82
N THR A 319 58.74 12.79 -14.83
CA THR A 319 59.60 11.61 -15.16
C THR A 319 60.54 11.01 -14.08
N ARG A 320 60.31 9.73 -13.72
CA ARG A 320 61.12 8.54 -14.14
C ARG A 320 60.79 7.27 -13.32
N LYS A 321 60.72 6.13 -14.05
CA LYS A 321 60.99 4.72 -13.69
C LYS A 321 60.78 4.21 -12.24
N ASN A 322 59.94 3.18 -12.14
CA ASN A 322 60.05 1.97 -11.29
C ASN A 322 60.74 2.10 -9.92
N GLN A 323 59.94 2.17 -8.86
CA GLN A 323 60.15 1.30 -7.69
C GLN A 323 58.86 1.11 -6.90
N VAL A 324 58.48 -0.15 -6.66
CA VAL A 324 57.37 -0.55 -5.80
C VAL A 324 57.96 -1.07 -4.49
N PRO A 325 57.48 -0.58 -3.33
CA PRO A 325 57.39 -1.38 -2.12
C PRO A 325 55.92 -1.80 -1.90
N ARG A 326 55.70 -3.10 -1.72
CA ARG A 326 54.38 -3.65 -1.34
C ARG A 326 54.14 -3.41 0.15
N THR A 327 52.97 -2.90 0.51
CA THR A 327 52.10 -3.44 1.58
C THR A 327 50.72 -2.75 1.57
N LEU A 328 49.73 -3.39 0.95
CA LEU A 328 48.31 -3.14 1.21
C LEU A 328 47.69 -4.41 1.79
N PRO A 329 46.87 -4.33 2.85
CA PRO A 329 45.76 -5.24 3.04
C PRO A 329 44.72 -5.00 1.95
N THR A 330 44.32 -6.09 1.31
CA THR A 330 43.21 -6.15 0.34
C THR A 330 41.87 -5.72 0.97
N GLY A 331 40.96 -5.07 0.25
CA GLY A 331 41.13 -4.60 -1.14
C GLY A 331 39.89 -3.88 -1.69
N LEU A 332 40.12 -3.17 -2.78
CA LEU A 332 39.14 -2.67 -3.75
C LEU A 332 39.92 -2.46 -5.05
N GLN A 333 39.96 -3.49 -5.92
CA GLN A 333 40.52 -3.33 -7.27
C GLN A 333 39.51 -2.53 -8.09
N GLY A 334 39.91 -1.36 -8.55
CA GLY A 334 39.03 -0.43 -9.25
C GLY A 334 38.84 -0.76 -10.73
N ASN A 335 38.01 0.04 -11.38
CA ASN A 335 38.06 0.32 -12.81
C ASN A 335 37.50 1.74 -13.04
N ASN A 336 38.11 2.46 -13.98
CA ASN A 336 37.65 3.72 -14.62
C ASN A 336 36.69 4.63 -13.83
N TYR A 337 37.21 5.79 -13.37
CA TYR A 337 36.37 6.94 -12.98
C TYR A 337 35.74 7.61 -14.20
N GLN A 338 34.80 6.91 -14.82
CA GLN A 338 33.85 7.49 -15.74
C GLN A 338 32.73 8.11 -14.89
N PHE A 339 32.67 9.44 -14.81
CA PHE A 339 31.61 10.16 -14.07
C PHE A 339 30.26 9.91 -14.75
N THR A 340 29.63 8.81 -14.38
CA THR A 340 28.26 8.46 -14.75
C THR A 340 27.32 9.26 -13.86
N ALA A 341 26.65 10.24 -14.47
CA ALA A 341 25.65 11.05 -13.80
C ALA A 341 24.42 10.20 -13.44
N HIS A 342 24.50 9.55 -12.28
CA HIS A 342 23.35 8.91 -11.66
C HIS A 342 22.41 10.00 -11.12
N PRO A 343 21.08 9.87 -11.24
CA PRO A 343 20.16 10.81 -10.59
C PRO A 343 20.34 10.76 -9.07
N CYS A 344 20.82 11.87 -8.50
CA CYS A 344 21.16 11.97 -7.08
C CYS A 344 19.92 11.92 -6.18
N ASN A 345 19.59 10.73 -5.67
CA ASN A 345 18.56 10.58 -4.64
C ASN A 345 19.04 11.08 -3.27
N ARG A 346 18.16 11.79 -2.56
CA ARG A 346 18.44 12.54 -1.32
C ARG A 346 19.06 11.69 -0.19
N VAL A 347 18.80 10.38 -0.19
CA VAL A 347 19.32 9.39 0.77
C VAL A 347 20.85 9.39 0.83
N SER A 348 21.53 9.54 -0.32
CA SER A 348 23.00 9.55 -0.38
C SER A 348 23.64 10.84 0.12
N PHE A 349 22.85 11.91 0.35
CA PHE A 349 23.36 13.25 0.68
C PHE A 349 23.03 13.69 2.13
N MET A 350 22.22 12.94 2.88
CA MET A 350 21.83 13.27 4.28
C MET A 350 23.02 13.43 5.23
N ILE A 351 24.18 12.94 4.80
CA ILE A 351 25.42 12.91 5.55
C ILE A 351 26.22 14.23 5.43
N LEU A 352 26.15 14.98 4.32
CA LEU A 352 27.09 16.08 4.01
C LEU A 352 26.42 17.47 4.00
N THR A 353 26.83 18.38 4.89
CA THR A 353 26.09 19.65 5.11
C THR A 353 26.89 20.97 5.01
N LYS A 354 28.21 20.97 4.83
CA LYS A 354 28.99 22.21 4.63
C LYS A 354 30.19 22.03 3.70
N CYS A 355 30.20 22.69 2.54
CA CYS A 355 31.45 23.08 1.87
C CYS A 355 31.83 24.49 2.35
N ALA A 356 32.89 24.62 3.15
CA ALA A 356 33.43 25.93 3.52
C ALA A 356 34.52 26.33 2.52
N LEU A 357 34.28 27.38 1.74
CA LEU A 357 35.29 28.00 0.86
C LEU A 357 35.84 29.26 1.54
N PRO A 358 37.14 29.33 1.88
CA PRO A 358 37.75 30.55 2.39
C PRO A 358 37.99 31.54 1.24
N SER A 359 37.24 32.64 1.20
CA SER A 359 37.42 33.72 0.24
C SER A 359 38.37 34.80 0.77
N PHE A 360 39.56 34.94 0.17
CA PHE A 360 40.42 36.12 0.32
C PHE A 360 40.23 37.07 -0.89
N PRO A 361 40.31 38.42 -0.71
CA PRO A 361 40.17 39.37 -1.80
C PRO A 361 41.51 39.76 -2.47
N LEU A 362 41.41 40.25 -3.72
CA LEU A 362 42.48 40.76 -4.62
C LEU A 362 43.25 39.67 -5.44
N PRO A 363 43.78 39.99 -6.64
CA PRO A 363 42.97 40.28 -7.83
C PRO A 363 43.36 39.44 -9.07
N ALA A 364 42.37 39.18 -9.94
CA ALA A 364 42.45 38.64 -11.31
C ALA A 364 43.08 37.22 -11.52
N ASP A 365 42.28 36.35 -12.14
CA ASP A 365 42.68 35.20 -12.96
C ASP A 365 43.54 34.09 -12.34
N THR A 366 43.03 33.44 -11.28
CA THR A 366 42.73 31.97 -11.23
C THR A 366 42.34 31.53 -9.82
N SER A 367 41.15 30.95 -9.63
CA SER A 367 40.72 30.39 -8.35
C SER A 367 41.05 28.90 -8.24
N GLN A 368 42.20 28.57 -7.62
CA GLN A 368 42.50 27.18 -7.25
C GLN A 368 41.75 26.78 -5.97
N LEU A 369 40.97 25.70 -6.04
CA LEU A 369 40.29 25.10 -4.88
C LEU A 369 41.27 24.28 -4.02
N ALA A 370 42.11 24.96 -3.25
CA ALA A 370 42.96 24.30 -2.26
C ALA A 370 42.15 23.88 -1.02
N ARG A 371 42.20 22.58 -0.69
CA ARG A 371 41.59 21.92 0.49
C ARG A 371 40.10 22.18 0.73
N VAL A 372 39.24 21.31 0.20
CA VAL A 372 37.80 21.29 0.53
C VAL A 372 37.56 20.44 1.77
N THR A 373 36.97 21.02 2.81
CA THR A 373 36.43 20.29 3.97
C THR A 373 34.91 20.19 3.89
N LEU A 374 34.39 18.97 4.08
CA LEU A 374 32.98 18.65 4.19
C LEU A 374 32.63 18.07 5.56
N ALA A 375 31.73 18.73 6.27
CA ALA A 375 31.12 18.15 7.47
C ALA A 375 30.18 17.00 7.06
N SER A 376 30.55 15.80 7.47
CA SER A 376 29.90 14.51 7.26
C SER A 376 29.26 14.01 8.57
N ALA A 377 28.34 13.06 8.50
CA ALA A 377 27.79 12.36 9.67
C ALA A 377 28.01 10.84 9.55
N SER A 378 28.72 10.24 10.51
CA SER A 378 28.91 8.78 10.57
C SER A 378 28.15 8.16 11.75
N SER A 379 27.75 6.90 11.61
CA SER A 379 27.14 6.15 12.71
C SER A 379 28.13 6.04 13.86
N SER A 380 27.69 6.22 15.10
CA SER A 380 28.56 6.17 16.30
C SER A 380 29.32 4.84 16.46
N SER A 381 28.85 3.76 15.85
CA SER A 381 29.52 2.46 15.72
C SER A 381 30.75 2.45 14.80
N SER A 382 30.98 3.52 14.04
CA SER A 382 32.02 3.67 13.00
C SER A 382 32.79 4.99 13.11
N ALA A 383 32.43 5.85 14.06
CA ALA A 383 33.09 7.11 14.34
C ALA A 383 34.28 6.90 15.30
N PRO A 384 35.28 7.80 15.30
CA PRO A 384 36.14 7.99 16.48
C PRO A 384 35.25 8.33 17.68
N ALA A 385 35.55 7.76 18.85
CA ALA A 385 34.66 7.79 20.02
C ALA A 385 34.35 9.19 20.59
N ASP A 386 35.11 10.22 20.18
CA ASP A 386 35.01 11.62 20.67
C ASP A 386 34.48 12.62 19.61
N GLY A 387 33.85 12.16 18.53
CA GLY A 387 33.23 13.06 17.54
C GLY A 387 32.03 13.82 18.13
N PRO A 388 31.90 15.15 17.92
CA PRO A 388 30.75 15.90 18.43
C PRO A 388 29.45 15.41 17.75
N PRO A 389 28.30 15.45 18.43
CA PRO A 389 27.04 14.94 17.86
C PRO A 389 26.65 15.69 16.58
N ALA A 390 25.96 15.00 15.67
CA ALA A 390 25.45 15.54 14.42
C ALA A 390 23.94 15.83 14.48
N PRO A 391 23.49 16.95 15.11
CA PRO A 391 22.08 17.23 15.36
C PRO A 391 21.25 17.50 14.09
N TRP A 392 21.90 17.63 12.93
CA TRP A 392 21.26 17.78 11.62
C TRP A 392 20.83 16.46 10.97
N VAL A 393 21.13 15.31 11.58
CA VAL A 393 20.57 14.03 11.15
C VAL A 393 19.28 13.78 11.93
N GLU A 394 18.18 13.53 11.22
CA GLU A 394 16.91 13.21 11.85
C GLU A 394 16.85 11.79 12.41
N PHE A 395 15.94 11.62 13.36
CA PHE A 395 15.41 10.34 13.81
C PHE A 395 13.89 10.43 13.76
N CYS A 396 13.25 9.55 13.01
CA CYS A 396 11.81 9.60 12.76
C CYS A 396 11.02 8.72 13.73
N SER A 397 9.91 9.26 14.26
CA SER A 397 8.90 8.46 14.95
C SER A 397 7.94 7.89 13.90
N CYS A 398 8.03 6.58 13.67
CA CYS A 398 7.29 5.93 12.58
C CYS A 398 5.85 5.60 12.97
N PRO A 399 4.87 5.79 12.06
CA PRO A 399 3.49 5.37 12.28
C PRO A 399 3.37 3.84 12.27
N PRO A 400 2.23 3.29 12.76
CA PRO A 400 1.97 1.85 12.70
C PRO A 400 2.16 1.29 11.28
N GLY A 401 2.83 0.14 11.19
CA GLY A 401 3.17 -0.50 9.92
C GLY A 401 4.51 -0.13 9.32
N PHE A 402 5.24 0.84 9.89
CA PHE A 402 6.58 1.23 9.44
C PHE A 402 7.64 1.07 10.53
N VAL A 403 8.85 0.69 10.13
CA VAL A 403 10.06 0.59 10.97
C VAL A 403 11.28 1.11 10.20
N GLY A 404 12.42 1.19 10.89
CA GLY A 404 13.64 1.81 10.38
C GLY A 404 13.86 3.19 11.00
N ARG A 405 14.97 3.85 10.63
CA ARG A 405 15.38 5.13 11.24
C ARG A 405 14.71 6.34 10.60
N PHE A 406 14.25 6.16 9.36
CA PHE A 406 13.58 7.12 8.50
C PHE A 406 12.20 6.60 8.05
N CYS A 407 11.71 5.51 8.64
CA CYS A 407 10.47 4.81 8.28
C CYS A 407 10.50 4.17 6.88
N GLU A 408 11.66 3.63 6.51
CA GLU A 408 11.97 3.10 5.18
C GLU A 408 11.51 1.65 4.93
N GLN A 409 11.20 0.90 6.00
CA GLN A 409 10.84 -0.53 5.97
C GLN A 409 9.42 -0.74 6.51
N CYS A 410 8.73 -1.78 6.03
CA CYS A 410 7.46 -2.20 6.64
C CYS A 410 7.72 -2.99 7.93
N ALA A 411 6.87 -2.79 8.93
CA ALA A 411 6.88 -3.53 10.19
C ALA A 411 6.52 -5.01 9.95
N PRO A 412 6.92 -5.94 10.86
CA PRO A 412 6.47 -7.32 10.80
C PRO A 412 4.93 -7.41 10.75
N GLY A 413 4.40 -8.19 9.79
CA GLY A 413 2.96 -8.29 9.53
C GLY A 413 2.39 -7.22 8.59
N PHE A 414 3.24 -6.37 8.00
CA PHE A 414 2.86 -5.37 6.99
C PHE A 414 3.66 -5.56 5.68
N THR A 415 3.05 -5.18 4.56
CA THR A 415 3.64 -5.25 3.22
C THR A 415 3.39 -3.97 2.42
N ARG A 416 4.20 -3.71 1.40
CA ARG A 416 3.98 -2.57 0.49
C ARG A 416 2.72 -2.72 -0.35
N GLU A 417 1.95 -1.64 -0.43
CA GLU A 417 0.80 -1.46 -1.32
C GLU A 417 1.19 -1.57 -2.80
N VAL A 418 2.28 -0.91 -3.20
CA VAL A 418 2.84 -0.96 -4.55
C VAL A 418 4.25 -1.56 -4.48
N PRO A 419 4.44 -2.83 -4.92
CA PRO A 419 5.76 -3.44 -5.03
C PRO A 419 6.71 -2.63 -5.92
N GLY A 420 8.00 -2.60 -5.58
CA GLY A 420 9.02 -1.93 -6.40
C GLY A 420 9.06 -0.39 -6.31
N ARG A 421 8.06 0.27 -5.70
CA ARG A 421 8.12 1.72 -5.39
C ARG A 421 9.10 2.04 -4.24
N GLY A 422 9.64 1.03 -3.58
CA GLY A 422 10.64 1.15 -2.52
C GLY A 422 10.12 1.88 -1.28
N PRO A 423 11.00 2.52 -0.49
CA PRO A 423 10.66 3.18 0.78
C PRO A 423 9.52 4.22 0.73
N LEU A 424 9.15 4.73 -0.44
CA LEU A 424 8.04 5.68 -0.62
C LEU A 424 6.65 5.03 -0.70
N SER A 425 6.57 3.69 -0.76
CA SER A 425 5.29 2.95 -0.80
C SER A 425 4.67 2.81 0.58
N THR A 426 3.35 2.90 0.67
CA THR A 426 2.58 2.68 1.90
C THR A 426 2.73 1.23 2.39
N CYS A 427 2.87 1.02 3.69
CA CYS A 427 2.82 -0.31 4.30
C CYS A 427 1.40 -0.61 4.82
N LEU A 428 0.78 -1.67 4.31
CA LEU A 428 -0.56 -2.13 4.67
C LEU A 428 -0.48 -3.44 5.49
N PRO A 429 -1.42 -3.69 6.42
CA PRO A 429 -1.49 -4.97 7.14
C PRO A 429 -1.64 -6.14 6.17
N CYS A 430 -0.95 -7.24 6.45
CA CYS A 430 -1.01 -8.43 5.59
C CYS A 430 -2.26 -9.26 5.84
N ASN A 431 -2.94 -9.65 4.75
CA ASN A 431 -4.07 -10.56 4.80
C ASN A 431 -3.60 -12.01 4.63
N CYS A 432 -3.03 -12.59 5.69
CA CYS A 432 -2.67 -14.02 5.73
C CYS A 432 -3.69 -14.87 6.48
N HIS A 433 -4.92 -14.36 6.66
CA HIS A 433 -6.00 -14.97 7.45
C HIS A 433 -5.56 -15.50 8.84
N GLN A 434 -4.57 -14.88 9.49
CA GLN A 434 -3.96 -15.34 10.77
C GLN A 434 -3.20 -16.69 10.69
N HIS A 435 -2.98 -17.22 9.49
CA HIS A 435 -2.23 -18.45 9.25
C HIS A 435 -0.74 -18.23 8.95
N GLY A 436 -0.18 -17.02 9.05
CA GLY A 436 1.26 -16.82 8.94
C GLY A 436 1.70 -15.36 8.82
N PRO A 437 3.02 -15.09 8.82
CA PRO A 437 3.58 -13.81 8.43
C PRO A 437 3.57 -13.64 6.90
N CYS A 438 3.94 -12.46 6.42
CA CYS A 438 4.02 -12.11 5.01
C CYS A 438 5.39 -11.55 4.63
N HIS A 439 5.72 -11.63 3.34
CA HIS A 439 6.89 -10.97 2.79
C HIS A 439 6.65 -9.45 2.61
N PRO A 440 7.51 -8.56 3.16
CA PRO A 440 7.22 -7.12 3.29
C PRO A 440 7.21 -6.32 1.98
N GLU A 441 7.73 -6.87 0.89
CA GLU A 441 7.76 -6.19 -0.43
C GLU A 441 6.73 -6.76 -1.43
N THR A 442 6.20 -7.97 -1.20
CA THR A 442 5.34 -8.68 -2.17
C THR A 442 3.99 -9.12 -1.61
N GLY A 443 3.79 -9.08 -0.29
CA GLY A 443 2.54 -9.44 0.39
C GLY A 443 2.24 -10.94 0.45
N VAL A 444 3.02 -11.79 -0.23
CA VAL A 444 2.85 -13.25 -0.22
C VAL A 444 3.05 -13.78 1.19
N CYS A 445 2.11 -14.59 1.65
CA CYS A 445 2.09 -15.17 2.98
C CYS A 445 2.91 -16.46 3.09
N GLU A 446 3.60 -16.64 4.22
CA GLU A 446 4.28 -17.88 4.58
C GLU A 446 3.31 -18.73 5.41
N CYS A 447 2.50 -19.54 4.72
CA CYS A 447 1.37 -20.24 5.32
C CYS A 447 1.77 -21.38 6.28
N SER A 448 1.12 -21.40 7.44
CA SER A 448 1.17 -22.45 8.46
C SER A 448 -0.20 -23.10 8.63
N HIS A 449 -0.43 -23.88 9.69
CA HIS A 449 -1.73 -24.53 9.98
C HIS A 449 -2.33 -25.36 8.82
N PHE A 450 -1.49 -25.86 7.91
CA PHE A 450 -1.89 -26.59 6.70
C PHE A 450 -2.79 -25.79 5.74
N THR A 451 -2.62 -24.47 5.66
CA THR A 451 -3.20 -23.63 4.61
C THR A 451 -2.20 -23.40 3.46
N ALA A 452 -2.73 -22.99 2.31
CA ALA A 452 -1.99 -22.66 1.09
C ALA A 452 -2.68 -21.52 0.33
N GLY A 453 -2.03 -21.03 -0.73
CA GLY A 453 -2.44 -19.84 -1.47
C GLY A 453 -1.58 -18.61 -1.16
N MET A 454 -1.80 -17.50 -1.87
CA MET A 454 -0.99 -16.29 -1.68
C MET A 454 -1.31 -15.55 -0.38
N THR A 455 -2.54 -15.71 0.10
CA THR A 455 -3.12 -15.13 1.32
C THR A 455 -3.48 -16.18 2.36
N CYS A 456 -3.09 -17.44 2.15
CA CYS A 456 -3.51 -18.60 2.95
C CYS A 456 -5.02 -18.89 2.88
N GLU A 457 -5.63 -18.62 1.73
CA GLU A 457 -7.08 -18.64 1.50
C GLU A 457 -7.71 -20.03 1.34
N HIS A 458 -6.91 -21.09 1.17
CA HIS A 458 -7.40 -22.47 1.04
C HIS A 458 -6.57 -23.46 1.87
N CYS A 459 -7.08 -24.68 2.08
CA CYS A 459 -6.32 -25.74 2.72
C CYS A 459 -5.28 -26.34 1.76
N LEU A 460 -4.12 -26.72 2.28
CA LEU A 460 -3.08 -27.45 1.55
C LEU A 460 -3.63 -28.79 1.04
N ASP A 461 -3.12 -29.28 -0.10
CA ASP A 461 -3.49 -30.59 -0.65
C ASP A 461 -3.40 -31.70 0.41
N GLY A 462 -4.45 -32.53 0.45
CA GLY A 462 -4.63 -33.55 1.49
C GLY A 462 -5.26 -33.04 2.80
N TYR A 463 -5.71 -31.78 2.85
CA TYR A 463 -6.52 -31.21 3.93
C TYR A 463 -7.81 -30.56 3.39
N TYR A 464 -8.86 -30.55 4.21
CA TYR A 464 -10.15 -29.90 3.91
C TYR A 464 -10.63 -29.07 5.09
N GLY A 465 -11.49 -28.08 4.82
CA GLY A 465 -12.04 -27.18 5.81
C GLY A 465 -12.22 -25.77 5.26
N ASN A 466 -12.13 -24.76 6.14
CA ASN A 466 -12.31 -23.35 5.76
C ASN A 466 -11.18 -22.48 6.35
N ALA A 467 -10.15 -22.24 5.55
CA ALA A 467 -8.95 -21.47 5.90
C ALA A 467 -9.18 -19.95 6.10
N LEU A 468 -10.42 -19.47 6.03
CA LEU A 468 -10.76 -18.05 6.21
C LEU A 468 -11.19 -17.71 7.64
N ILE A 469 -11.30 -18.69 8.54
CA ILE A 469 -11.77 -18.48 9.93
C ILE A 469 -10.64 -17.93 10.80
N GLY A 470 -9.39 -18.36 10.56
CA GLY A 470 -8.18 -17.86 11.21
C GLY A 470 -7.79 -18.60 12.48
N THR A 471 -8.08 -19.91 12.57
CA THR A 471 -7.67 -20.76 13.71
C THR A 471 -6.75 -21.90 13.28
N PRO A 472 -5.87 -22.40 14.17
CA PRO A 472 -4.99 -23.54 13.86
C PRO A 472 -5.70 -24.85 13.48
N GLY A 473 -7.01 -24.96 13.71
CA GLY A 473 -7.82 -26.17 13.46
C GLY A 473 -8.72 -26.12 12.23
N ASP A 474 -8.57 -25.08 11.40
CA ASP A 474 -9.43 -24.78 10.25
C ASP A 474 -9.30 -25.79 9.11
N CYS A 475 -8.08 -26.31 8.90
CA CYS A 475 -7.76 -27.32 7.89
C CYS A 475 -7.47 -28.66 8.55
N ARG A 476 -8.25 -29.68 8.19
CA ARG A 476 -8.20 -31.03 8.78
C ARG A 476 -7.76 -32.06 7.74
N PRO A 477 -6.96 -33.07 8.11
CA PRO A 477 -6.45 -34.03 7.13
C PRO A 477 -7.59 -34.83 6.48
N CYS A 478 -7.48 -35.02 5.17
CA CYS A 478 -8.41 -35.80 4.37
C CYS A 478 -8.45 -37.27 4.83
N PRO A 479 -9.63 -37.87 5.05
CA PRO A 479 -9.78 -39.28 5.42
C PRO A 479 -9.73 -40.19 4.18
N CYS A 480 -8.69 -39.99 3.36
CA CYS A 480 -8.42 -40.66 2.08
C CYS A 480 -7.12 -41.46 2.17
N PRO A 481 -6.97 -42.57 1.43
CA PRO A 481 -5.69 -43.29 1.35
C PRO A 481 -4.57 -42.35 0.87
N ASP A 482 -3.36 -42.59 1.36
CA ASP A 482 -2.15 -41.80 1.05
C ASP A 482 -2.26 -40.26 1.23
N ARG A 483 -3.27 -39.79 1.99
CA ARG A 483 -3.61 -38.37 2.18
C ARG A 483 -3.90 -37.64 0.85
N THR A 484 -4.51 -38.31 -0.13
CA THR A 484 -4.94 -37.64 -1.36
C THR A 484 -5.97 -36.53 -1.09
N SER A 485 -6.08 -35.59 -2.02
CA SER A 485 -6.98 -34.44 -1.90
C SER A 485 -8.45 -34.84 -1.85
N CYS A 486 -9.24 -34.04 -1.13
CA CYS A 486 -10.65 -34.29 -0.87
C CYS A 486 -11.43 -32.98 -0.78
N VAL A 487 -12.74 -33.06 -0.99
CA VAL A 487 -13.68 -31.94 -0.88
C VAL A 487 -14.82 -32.32 0.06
N GLN A 488 -15.33 -31.35 0.82
CA GLN A 488 -16.54 -31.52 1.62
C GLN A 488 -17.76 -31.04 0.84
N ILE A 489 -18.78 -31.89 0.70
CA ILE A 489 -20.05 -31.54 0.05
C ILE A 489 -20.86 -30.64 1.00
N ALA A 490 -21.18 -29.42 0.56
CA ALA A 490 -21.82 -28.40 1.40
C ALA A 490 -23.19 -28.81 1.95
N GLU A 491 -23.96 -29.61 1.21
CA GLU A 491 -25.33 -30.02 1.56
C GLU A 491 -25.38 -31.15 2.60
N THR A 492 -24.41 -32.08 2.55
CA THR A 492 -24.41 -33.31 3.37
C THR A 492 -23.31 -33.32 4.43
N GLY A 493 -22.34 -32.41 4.34
CA GLY A 493 -21.12 -32.42 5.16
C GLY A 493 -20.18 -33.60 4.88
N GLU A 494 -20.48 -34.45 3.89
CA GLU A 494 -19.70 -35.64 3.56
C GLU A 494 -18.40 -35.26 2.85
N VAL A 495 -17.28 -35.87 3.27
CA VAL A 495 -15.96 -35.66 2.68
C VAL A 495 -15.69 -36.74 1.65
N VAL A 496 -15.40 -36.31 0.42
CA VAL A 496 -15.20 -37.16 -0.76
C VAL A 496 -13.80 -36.93 -1.32
N CYS A 497 -13.04 -38.01 -1.54
CA CYS A 497 -11.72 -37.94 -2.17
C CYS A 497 -11.87 -37.55 -3.65
N THR A 498 -11.17 -36.52 -4.09
CA THR A 498 -11.24 -36.02 -5.48
C THR A 498 -10.23 -36.73 -6.38
N ASN A 499 -9.09 -37.13 -5.83
CA ASN A 499 -8.06 -37.90 -6.49
C ASN A 499 -7.89 -39.25 -5.79
N CYS A 500 -8.24 -40.35 -6.44
CA CYS A 500 -7.95 -41.70 -5.94
C CYS A 500 -6.62 -42.23 -6.49
N PRO A 501 -5.89 -43.07 -5.73
CA PRO A 501 -4.76 -43.81 -6.26
C PRO A 501 -5.16 -44.64 -7.49
N THR A 502 -4.24 -44.82 -8.43
CA THR A 502 -4.50 -45.49 -9.72
C THR A 502 -5.20 -46.84 -9.54
N GLY A 503 -6.32 -47.04 -10.23
CA GLY A 503 -7.12 -48.27 -10.14
C GLY A 503 -8.06 -48.35 -8.93
N GLN A 504 -8.21 -47.28 -8.14
CA GLN A 504 -9.20 -47.18 -7.06
C GLN A 504 -10.30 -46.16 -7.40
N THR A 505 -11.51 -46.40 -6.89
CA THR A 505 -12.69 -45.56 -7.12
C THR A 505 -13.65 -45.56 -5.92
N GLY A 506 -14.70 -44.75 -6.00
CA GLY A 506 -15.68 -44.52 -4.93
C GLY A 506 -15.32 -43.35 -4.01
N LYS A 507 -16.28 -42.91 -3.19
CA LYS A 507 -16.19 -41.67 -2.40
C LYS A 507 -14.96 -41.56 -1.48
N ARG A 508 -14.40 -42.70 -1.07
CA ARG A 508 -13.22 -42.82 -0.21
C ARG A 508 -12.13 -43.70 -0.84
N CYS A 509 -12.16 -43.86 -2.16
CA CYS A 509 -11.28 -44.78 -2.91
C CYS A 509 -11.37 -46.23 -2.42
N GLN A 510 -12.57 -46.62 -1.95
CA GLN A 510 -12.78 -47.88 -1.24
C GLN A 510 -13.06 -49.10 -2.14
N MET A 511 -13.24 -48.88 -3.44
CA MET A 511 -13.47 -49.91 -4.46
C MET A 511 -12.36 -49.87 -5.50
N CYS A 512 -12.20 -50.93 -6.29
CA CYS A 512 -11.35 -50.89 -7.48
C CYS A 512 -12.11 -50.31 -8.68
N GLU A 513 -11.39 -49.59 -9.53
CA GLU A 513 -11.88 -49.05 -10.80
C GLU A 513 -12.15 -50.19 -11.81
N ASP A 514 -13.02 -49.95 -12.79
CA ASP A 514 -13.32 -50.94 -13.84
C ASP A 514 -12.04 -51.46 -14.52
N GLY A 515 -11.90 -52.79 -14.59
CA GLY A 515 -10.70 -53.45 -15.11
C GLY A 515 -9.59 -53.68 -14.06
N TYR A 516 -9.80 -53.30 -12.81
CA TYR A 516 -8.99 -53.68 -11.65
C TYR A 516 -9.81 -54.53 -10.65
N HIS A 517 -9.11 -55.32 -9.84
CA HIS A 517 -9.73 -56.08 -8.75
C HIS A 517 -8.88 -56.06 -7.47
N GLY A 518 -9.54 -56.19 -6.32
CA GLY A 518 -8.89 -56.09 -5.01
C GLY A 518 -9.84 -55.70 -3.88
N ASP A 519 -9.27 -55.25 -2.77
CA ASP A 519 -9.94 -54.71 -1.58
C ASP A 519 -8.98 -53.70 -0.94
N PRO A 520 -8.93 -52.47 -1.47
CA PRO A 520 -7.84 -51.52 -1.19
C PRO A 520 -7.85 -50.98 0.24
N LEU A 521 -8.98 -51.09 0.95
CA LEU A 521 -9.12 -50.68 2.36
C LEU A 521 -9.28 -51.86 3.33
N GLY A 522 -9.23 -53.11 2.85
CA GLY A 522 -9.34 -54.31 3.69
C GLY A 522 -10.70 -54.48 4.38
N GLN A 523 -11.79 -54.09 3.72
CA GLN A 523 -13.13 -54.17 4.31
C GLN A 523 -13.63 -55.62 4.45
N SER A 524 -13.15 -56.52 3.58
CA SER A 524 -13.53 -57.93 3.54
C SER A 524 -12.40 -58.87 4.01
N GLY A 525 -11.33 -58.36 4.61
CA GLY A 525 -10.19 -59.15 5.10
C GLY A 525 -8.86 -58.40 5.02
N PRO A 526 -7.71 -59.09 4.79
CA PRO A 526 -6.45 -58.40 4.60
C PRO A 526 -6.49 -57.52 3.35
N ILE A 527 -5.86 -56.35 3.43
CA ILE A 527 -5.77 -55.37 2.33
C ILE A 527 -5.21 -56.05 1.08
N ARG A 528 -5.94 -55.95 -0.03
CA ARG A 528 -5.50 -56.41 -1.36
C ARG A 528 -5.47 -55.19 -2.28
N PRO A 529 -4.29 -54.69 -2.70
CA PRO A 529 -4.24 -53.53 -3.58
C PRO A 529 -4.98 -53.82 -4.89
N CYS A 530 -5.59 -52.79 -5.49
CA CYS A 530 -6.25 -52.93 -6.78
C CYS A 530 -5.22 -53.24 -7.87
N VAL A 531 -5.30 -54.45 -8.44
CA VAL A 531 -4.42 -54.91 -9.53
C VAL A 531 -5.24 -55.11 -10.80
N ARG A 532 -4.65 -54.75 -11.94
CA ARG A 532 -5.31 -54.86 -13.24
C ARG A 532 -5.69 -56.32 -13.52
N CYS A 533 -6.89 -56.54 -14.03
CA CYS A 533 -7.35 -57.87 -14.40
C CYS A 533 -6.57 -58.41 -15.59
N ASP A 534 -6.04 -59.63 -15.45
CA ASP A 534 -5.37 -60.35 -16.51
C ASP A 534 -6.34 -61.32 -17.20
N CYS A 535 -6.69 -60.99 -18.43
CA CYS A 535 -7.53 -61.81 -19.31
C CYS A 535 -6.79 -62.20 -20.60
N ASN A 536 -5.46 -62.32 -20.55
CA ASN A 536 -4.59 -62.70 -21.67
C ASN A 536 -4.78 -61.85 -22.95
N GLY A 537 -5.23 -60.60 -22.82
CA GLY A 537 -5.56 -59.73 -23.96
C GLY A 537 -6.79 -60.15 -24.78
N ASN A 538 -7.60 -61.09 -24.29
CA ASN A 538 -8.78 -61.63 -24.96
C ASN A 538 -10.08 -60.97 -24.49
N VAL A 539 -10.05 -59.66 -24.24
CA VAL A 539 -11.18 -58.82 -23.77
C VAL A 539 -11.08 -57.44 -24.43
N ASP A 540 -12.19 -56.72 -24.57
CA ASP A 540 -12.15 -55.32 -24.99
C ASP A 540 -11.72 -54.45 -23.79
N PRO A 541 -10.57 -53.76 -23.86
CA PRO A 541 -10.08 -52.92 -22.76
C PRO A 541 -10.98 -51.70 -22.47
N ASN A 542 -11.97 -51.39 -23.31
CA ASN A 542 -12.92 -50.30 -23.12
C ASN A 542 -14.28 -50.78 -22.56
N ALA A 543 -14.47 -52.08 -22.35
CA ALA A 543 -15.73 -52.63 -21.85
C ALA A 543 -15.83 -52.52 -20.32
N VAL A 544 -16.87 -51.86 -19.80
CA VAL A 544 -17.18 -51.84 -18.35
C VAL A 544 -17.40 -53.27 -17.84
N GLY A 545 -16.91 -53.61 -16.65
CA GLY A 545 -17.02 -54.96 -16.08
C GLY A 545 -16.29 -56.04 -16.90
N ILE A 546 -15.01 -55.80 -17.23
CA ILE A 546 -14.10 -56.78 -17.85
C ILE A 546 -14.01 -58.06 -17.00
N CYS A 547 -13.95 -57.88 -15.69
CA CYS A 547 -13.68 -58.87 -14.68
C CYS A 547 -14.51 -58.57 -13.41
N ASP A 548 -14.61 -59.55 -12.53
CA ASP A 548 -15.16 -59.36 -11.19
C ASP A 548 -14.21 -58.54 -10.30
N HIS A 549 -14.73 -57.43 -9.75
CA HIS A 549 -13.97 -56.45 -8.95
C HIS A 549 -13.33 -56.97 -7.65
N MET A 550 -13.71 -58.14 -7.15
CA MET A 550 -13.15 -58.71 -5.91
C MET A 550 -12.21 -59.90 -6.20
N THR A 551 -12.51 -60.69 -7.23
CA THR A 551 -11.84 -61.96 -7.53
C THR A 551 -10.98 -61.96 -8.79
N GLY A 552 -11.11 -60.94 -9.65
CA GLY A 552 -10.31 -60.79 -10.89
C GLY A 552 -10.72 -61.68 -12.05
N ARG A 553 -11.70 -62.57 -11.85
CA ARG A 553 -12.21 -63.49 -12.88
C ARG A 553 -12.80 -62.72 -14.07
N CYS A 554 -12.32 -63.02 -15.27
CA CYS A 554 -12.78 -62.39 -16.50
C CYS A 554 -14.21 -62.81 -16.85
N LEU A 555 -15.06 -61.83 -17.17
CA LEU A 555 -16.50 -62.01 -17.40
C LEU A 555 -16.91 -61.88 -18.88
N LYS A 556 -16.06 -61.28 -19.73
CA LYS A 556 -16.38 -60.90 -21.11
C LYS A 556 -15.30 -61.29 -22.12
N CYS A 557 -14.98 -62.59 -22.18
CA CYS A 557 -14.01 -63.12 -23.13
C CYS A 557 -14.44 -62.91 -24.60
N LEU A 558 -13.49 -62.50 -25.44
CA LEU A 558 -13.66 -62.24 -26.87
C LEU A 558 -12.80 -63.19 -27.71
N GLY A 559 -13.02 -63.20 -29.03
CA GLY A 559 -12.25 -64.04 -29.95
C GLY A 559 -12.49 -65.54 -29.78
N HIS A 560 -13.70 -65.93 -29.36
CA HIS A 560 -14.08 -67.33 -29.09
C HIS A 560 -13.18 -68.01 -28.05
N THR A 561 -12.87 -67.31 -26.96
CA THR A 561 -12.11 -67.80 -25.81
C THR A 561 -13.00 -67.93 -24.57
N GLU A 562 -12.59 -68.79 -23.64
CA GLU A 562 -13.29 -69.04 -22.37
C GLU A 562 -12.29 -69.34 -21.23
N GLY A 563 -12.80 -69.47 -20.00
CA GLY A 563 -12.02 -69.68 -18.78
C GLY A 563 -11.82 -68.40 -17.97
N ASP A 564 -11.36 -68.54 -16.72
CA ASP A 564 -11.31 -67.43 -15.76
C ASP A 564 -10.34 -66.30 -16.14
N HIS A 565 -9.42 -66.57 -17.08
CA HIS A 565 -8.50 -65.61 -17.69
C HIS A 565 -8.61 -65.62 -19.23
N CYS A 566 -9.71 -66.11 -19.80
CA CYS A 566 -9.91 -66.26 -21.25
C CYS A 566 -8.78 -67.04 -21.96
N GLN A 567 -8.25 -68.08 -21.30
CA GLN A 567 -6.99 -68.75 -21.65
C GLN A 567 -7.12 -69.98 -22.57
N ARG A 568 -8.34 -70.35 -22.98
CA ARG A 568 -8.62 -71.54 -23.83
C ARG A 568 -9.68 -71.21 -24.87
N CYS A 569 -9.74 -71.95 -25.97
CA CYS A 569 -10.79 -71.78 -26.97
C CYS A 569 -12.15 -72.29 -26.48
N GLN A 570 -13.20 -71.58 -26.86
CA GLN A 570 -14.59 -71.96 -26.63
C GLN A 570 -14.94 -73.22 -27.45
N ARG A 571 -15.88 -74.03 -26.96
CA ARG A 571 -16.36 -75.22 -27.68
C ARG A 571 -16.74 -74.91 -29.13
N GLY A 572 -16.23 -75.74 -30.06
CA GLY A 572 -16.39 -75.57 -31.50
C GLY A 572 -15.28 -74.80 -32.21
N PHE A 573 -14.30 -74.30 -31.44
CA PHE A 573 -13.11 -73.62 -31.94
C PHE A 573 -11.84 -74.31 -31.42
N TYR A 574 -10.75 -74.23 -32.18
CA TYR A 574 -9.47 -74.87 -31.89
C TYR A 574 -8.27 -73.96 -32.17
N GLY A 575 -7.15 -74.27 -31.54
CA GLY A 575 -5.87 -73.58 -31.69
C GLY A 575 -5.45 -72.88 -30.40
N ASP A 576 -4.54 -71.91 -30.53
CA ASP A 576 -3.95 -71.22 -29.39
C ASP A 576 -4.74 -69.93 -29.06
N ALA A 577 -5.34 -69.90 -27.88
CA ALA A 577 -6.06 -68.74 -27.34
C ALA A 577 -5.13 -67.58 -26.91
N LEU A 578 -3.86 -67.86 -26.63
CA LEU A 578 -2.85 -66.89 -26.20
C LEU A 578 -2.11 -66.24 -27.39
N ASN A 579 -2.25 -66.81 -28.60
CA ASN A 579 -1.66 -66.26 -29.82
C ASN A 579 -2.12 -64.81 -30.05
N GLN A 580 -1.20 -63.90 -30.36
CA GLN A 580 -1.47 -62.47 -30.50
C GLN A 580 -2.22 -62.11 -31.80
N THR A 581 -2.19 -62.98 -32.82
CA THR A 581 -2.78 -62.70 -34.14
C THR A 581 -4.25 -63.09 -34.16
N ALA A 582 -5.16 -62.11 -34.21
CA ALA A 582 -6.62 -62.34 -34.09
C ALA A 582 -7.19 -63.36 -35.10
N GLY A 583 -6.70 -63.39 -36.36
CA GLY A 583 -7.12 -64.38 -37.37
C GLY A 583 -6.48 -65.79 -37.21
N GLN A 584 -5.64 -65.98 -36.19
CA GLN A 584 -5.01 -67.26 -35.86
C GLN A 584 -5.44 -67.81 -34.49
N LYS A 585 -5.97 -66.95 -33.60
CA LYS A 585 -6.71 -67.36 -32.39
C LYS A 585 -7.91 -68.23 -32.78
N CYS A 586 -8.19 -69.26 -31.96
CA CYS A 586 -9.43 -70.04 -31.90
C CYS A 586 -10.26 -70.08 -33.21
N LYS A 587 -9.83 -70.94 -34.15
CA LYS A 587 -10.47 -71.13 -35.46
C LYS A 587 -11.63 -72.12 -35.37
N PRO A 588 -12.71 -71.96 -36.16
CA PRO A 588 -13.82 -72.90 -36.15
C PRO A 588 -13.39 -74.28 -36.64
N CYS A 589 -13.90 -75.36 -36.02
CA CYS A 589 -13.58 -76.74 -36.37
C CYS A 589 -13.78 -77.05 -37.87
N GLY A 590 -14.97 -76.74 -38.41
CA GLY A 590 -15.25 -76.87 -39.84
C GLY A 590 -15.18 -78.30 -40.39
N CYS A 591 -15.67 -79.29 -39.63
CA CYS A 591 -15.70 -80.68 -40.08
C CYS A 591 -16.71 -80.88 -41.22
N SER A 592 -16.42 -81.81 -42.15
CA SER A 592 -17.31 -82.20 -43.23
C SER A 592 -18.49 -83.01 -42.69
N PRO A 593 -19.75 -82.57 -42.87
CA PRO A 593 -20.92 -83.35 -42.47
C PRO A 593 -20.98 -84.72 -43.16
N ALA A 594 -20.36 -84.85 -44.33
CA ALA A 594 -20.39 -86.09 -45.09
C ALA A 594 -19.41 -87.15 -44.55
N GLY A 595 -18.29 -86.71 -43.98
CA GLY A 595 -17.15 -87.55 -43.60
C GLY A 595 -16.91 -87.70 -42.10
N THR A 596 -17.69 -87.06 -41.24
CA THR A 596 -17.49 -87.04 -39.78
C THR A 596 -18.36 -88.09 -39.08
N SER A 597 -17.82 -88.80 -38.10
CA SER A 597 -18.49 -89.90 -37.37
C SER A 597 -19.17 -89.49 -36.06
N GLY A 598 -19.16 -88.19 -35.74
CA GLY A 598 -19.72 -87.58 -34.53
C GLY A 598 -20.26 -86.15 -34.76
N PRO A 599 -20.34 -85.30 -33.73
CA PRO A 599 -20.82 -83.93 -33.87
C PRO A 599 -19.94 -83.11 -34.81
N VAL A 600 -20.53 -82.56 -35.88
CA VAL A 600 -19.81 -81.81 -36.94
C VAL A 600 -19.10 -80.54 -36.42
N ASN A 601 -19.54 -80.03 -35.27
CA ASN A 601 -18.96 -78.86 -34.63
C ASN A 601 -17.95 -79.21 -33.52
N GLU A 602 -17.55 -80.48 -33.36
CA GLU A 602 -16.56 -80.89 -32.36
C GLU A 602 -15.30 -81.44 -33.03
N CYS A 603 -14.15 -80.90 -32.61
CA CYS A 603 -12.82 -81.29 -33.07
C CYS A 603 -11.82 -81.18 -31.92
N HIS A 604 -10.62 -81.73 -32.10
CA HIS A 604 -9.57 -81.66 -31.08
C HIS A 604 -9.15 -80.20 -30.81
N PRO A 605 -9.13 -79.71 -29.55
CA PRO A 605 -9.06 -78.29 -29.23
C PRO A 605 -7.74 -77.58 -29.60
N GLU A 606 -6.66 -78.31 -29.86
CA GLU A 606 -5.37 -77.71 -30.28
C GLU A 606 -5.11 -77.90 -31.78
N THR A 607 -5.35 -79.11 -32.31
CA THR A 607 -4.99 -79.48 -33.69
C THR A 607 -6.13 -79.28 -34.69
N GLY A 608 -7.37 -79.26 -34.21
CA GLY A 608 -8.58 -79.12 -35.01
C GLY A 608 -8.99 -80.39 -35.73
N ASP A 609 -8.42 -81.55 -35.40
CA ASP A 609 -8.77 -82.80 -36.08
C ASP A 609 -10.20 -83.24 -35.75
N CYS A 610 -10.98 -83.50 -36.79
CA CYS A 610 -12.32 -84.03 -36.72
C CYS A 610 -12.30 -85.57 -36.66
N GLN A 611 -13.31 -86.17 -36.02
CA GLN A 611 -13.42 -87.64 -35.96
C GLN A 611 -13.99 -88.15 -37.29
N CYS A 612 -13.14 -88.70 -38.16
CA CYS A 612 -13.58 -89.14 -39.48
C CYS A 612 -14.33 -90.50 -39.45
N LEU A 613 -15.16 -90.71 -40.46
CA LEU A 613 -15.72 -92.00 -40.83
C LEU A 613 -14.61 -92.90 -41.39
N SER A 614 -14.83 -94.22 -41.35
CA SER A 614 -13.87 -95.17 -41.90
C SER A 614 -13.59 -94.88 -43.37
N ARG A 615 -12.32 -94.92 -43.78
CA ARG A 615 -11.85 -94.69 -45.16
C ARG A 615 -11.96 -93.25 -45.66
N VAL A 616 -12.20 -92.31 -44.74
CA VAL A 616 -12.19 -90.86 -44.95
C VAL A 616 -11.01 -90.26 -44.20
N THR A 617 -10.37 -89.25 -44.79
CA THR A 617 -9.13 -88.63 -44.30
C THR A 617 -9.13 -87.11 -44.51
N GLY A 618 -8.10 -86.45 -44.01
CA GLY A 618 -8.00 -84.98 -43.89
C GLY A 618 -8.54 -84.47 -42.55
N ARG A 619 -8.02 -83.32 -42.08
CA ARG A 619 -8.38 -82.70 -40.79
C ARG A 619 -9.89 -82.50 -40.64
N ASP A 620 -10.54 -82.12 -41.73
CA ASP A 620 -11.97 -81.86 -41.85
C ASP A 620 -12.77 -83.06 -42.38
N CYS A 621 -12.15 -84.22 -42.60
CA CYS A 621 -12.78 -85.41 -43.17
C CYS A 621 -13.44 -85.16 -44.55
N SER A 622 -12.84 -84.32 -45.39
CA SER A 622 -13.36 -84.00 -46.73
C SER A 622 -12.84 -84.89 -47.87
N HIS A 623 -11.92 -85.83 -47.59
CA HIS A 623 -11.22 -86.60 -48.63
C HIS A 623 -11.33 -88.12 -48.43
N CYS A 624 -11.38 -88.88 -49.51
CA CYS A 624 -11.29 -90.34 -49.46
C CYS A 624 -9.83 -90.80 -49.30
N GLU A 625 -9.61 -91.93 -48.61
CA GLU A 625 -8.33 -92.64 -48.69
C GLU A 625 -8.01 -93.08 -50.12
N VAL A 626 -6.71 -93.18 -50.46
CA VAL A 626 -6.28 -93.61 -51.80
C VAL A 626 -6.78 -95.04 -52.09
N GLY A 627 -7.41 -95.22 -53.25
CA GLY A 627 -8.11 -96.47 -53.59
C GLY A 627 -9.59 -96.48 -53.18
N PHE A 628 -10.11 -95.35 -52.71
CA PHE A 628 -11.54 -95.11 -52.48
C PHE A 628 -12.01 -93.83 -53.20
N PHE A 629 -13.31 -93.76 -53.52
CA PHE A 629 -13.95 -92.67 -54.24
C PHE A 629 -15.40 -92.46 -53.75
N ASN A 630 -16.06 -91.39 -54.20
CA ASN A 630 -17.48 -91.10 -53.91
C ASN A 630 -17.79 -90.96 -52.40
N LEU A 631 -17.35 -89.85 -51.78
CA LEU A 631 -17.64 -89.55 -50.38
C LEU A 631 -19.14 -89.28 -50.16
N GLN A 632 -19.84 -90.23 -49.55
CA GLN A 632 -21.28 -90.14 -49.25
C GLN A 632 -21.57 -89.85 -47.76
N PRO A 633 -22.54 -88.98 -47.44
CA PRO A 633 -22.87 -88.66 -46.05
C PRO A 633 -23.26 -89.85 -45.18
N GLY A 634 -22.57 -90.01 -44.05
CA GLY A 634 -22.81 -91.09 -43.07
C GLY A 634 -22.33 -92.48 -43.52
N ILE A 635 -21.86 -92.63 -44.76
CA ILE A 635 -21.40 -93.91 -45.34
C ILE A 635 -19.87 -93.91 -45.52
N GLY A 636 -19.27 -92.76 -45.85
CA GLY A 636 -17.85 -92.67 -46.19
C GLY A 636 -17.59 -92.91 -47.67
N CYS A 637 -16.45 -93.52 -48.03
CA CYS A 637 -16.03 -93.71 -49.42
C CYS A 637 -16.04 -95.18 -49.90
N GLU A 638 -16.38 -95.38 -51.17
CA GLU A 638 -16.48 -96.68 -51.85
C GLU A 638 -15.15 -97.11 -52.47
N ARG A 639 -14.89 -98.42 -52.59
CA ARG A 639 -13.61 -98.95 -53.10
C ARG A 639 -13.48 -98.85 -54.62
N CYS A 640 -12.30 -98.45 -55.12
CA CYS A 640 -11.89 -98.59 -56.52
C CYS A 640 -11.76 -100.07 -56.93
N ASN A 641 -12.50 -100.51 -57.96
CA ASN A 641 -12.45 -101.88 -58.51
C ASN A 641 -11.66 -101.94 -59.84
N CYS A 642 -10.44 -101.43 -59.86
CA CYS A 642 -9.60 -101.43 -61.06
C CYS A 642 -9.11 -102.83 -61.43
N ASP A 643 -9.13 -103.17 -62.72
CA ASP A 643 -8.61 -104.43 -63.22
C ASP A 643 -7.09 -104.53 -62.98
N PRO A 644 -6.59 -105.59 -62.31
CA PRO A 644 -5.20 -105.67 -61.90
C PRO A 644 -4.21 -105.91 -63.05
N ILE A 645 -4.70 -106.30 -64.23
CA ILE A 645 -3.88 -106.58 -65.42
C ILE A 645 -3.83 -105.35 -66.32
N GLY A 646 -4.98 -104.75 -66.62
CA GLY A 646 -5.12 -103.62 -67.53
C GLY A 646 -5.01 -102.24 -66.88
N SER A 647 -5.16 -102.11 -65.56
CA SER A 647 -4.84 -100.88 -64.81
C SER A 647 -3.35 -100.80 -64.42
N SER A 648 -2.82 -99.60 -64.29
CA SER A 648 -1.46 -99.34 -63.80
C SER A 648 -1.37 -99.30 -62.27
N SER A 649 -2.47 -99.02 -61.58
CA SER A 649 -2.57 -99.00 -60.11
C SER A 649 -3.98 -99.33 -59.61
N THR A 650 -4.13 -99.52 -58.30
CA THR A 650 -5.43 -99.63 -57.62
C THR A 650 -6.09 -98.28 -57.33
N ALA A 651 -5.41 -97.17 -57.63
CA ALA A 651 -5.97 -95.84 -57.46
C ALA A 651 -6.93 -95.49 -58.61
N CYS A 652 -8.07 -94.90 -58.26
CA CYS A 652 -9.04 -94.35 -59.20
C CYS A 652 -9.36 -92.90 -58.83
N HIS A 653 -9.96 -92.17 -59.77
CA HIS A 653 -10.33 -90.76 -59.57
C HIS A 653 -11.35 -90.60 -58.42
N PRO A 654 -11.10 -89.75 -57.41
CA PRO A 654 -11.81 -89.76 -56.11
C PRO A 654 -13.29 -89.38 -56.16
N VAL A 655 -13.78 -88.89 -57.30
CA VAL A 655 -15.22 -88.58 -57.51
C VAL A 655 -15.87 -89.54 -58.51
N THR A 656 -15.16 -89.94 -59.58
CA THR A 656 -15.77 -90.66 -60.72
C THR A 656 -15.45 -92.15 -60.78
N GLY A 657 -14.51 -92.62 -59.95
CA GLY A 657 -14.12 -94.02 -59.92
C GLY A 657 -13.41 -94.51 -61.19
N GLN A 658 -12.86 -93.60 -62.01
CA GLN A 658 -12.09 -93.95 -63.22
C GLN A 658 -10.69 -94.44 -62.86
N CYS A 659 -10.34 -95.64 -63.29
CA CYS A 659 -9.02 -96.24 -63.09
C CYS A 659 -7.99 -95.76 -64.13
N VAL A 660 -6.70 -95.85 -63.78
CA VAL A 660 -5.60 -95.42 -64.64
C VAL A 660 -5.18 -96.56 -65.58
N CYS A 661 -5.63 -96.55 -66.83
CA CYS A 661 -5.41 -97.66 -67.76
C CYS A 661 -3.99 -97.72 -68.36
N ARG A 662 -3.53 -98.92 -68.67
CA ARG A 662 -2.28 -99.18 -69.40
C ARG A 662 -2.42 -98.82 -70.89
N ALA A 663 -1.30 -98.68 -71.58
CA ALA A 663 -1.28 -98.36 -73.00
C ALA A 663 -2.09 -99.38 -73.83
N GLY A 664 -2.98 -98.89 -74.70
CA GLY A 664 -3.84 -99.74 -75.51
C GLY A 664 -5.07 -100.33 -74.79
N VAL A 665 -5.28 -100.02 -73.51
CA VAL A 665 -6.42 -100.51 -72.70
C VAL A 665 -7.44 -99.37 -72.47
N GLU A 666 -8.73 -99.70 -72.45
CA GLU A 666 -9.83 -98.77 -72.17
C GLU A 666 -10.92 -99.40 -71.27
N GLY A 667 -11.88 -98.56 -70.84
CA GLY A 667 -12.94 -98.89 -69.87
C GLY A 667 -12.76 -98.15 -68.53
N ARG A 668 -13.83 -98.06 -67.72
CA ARG A 668 -13.74 -97.43 -66.39
C ARG A 668 -12.82 -98.21 -65.45
N LEU A 669 -12.81 -99.53 -65.60
CA LEU A 669 -12.03 -100.47 -64.81
C LEU A 669 -10.72 -100.88 -65.51
N CYS A 670 -10.52 -100.49 -66.77
CA CYS A 670 -9.37 -100.84 -67.61
C CYS A 670 -9.32 -102.34 -67.97
N ASP A 671 -10.45 -102.88 -68.41
CA ASP A 671 -10.73 -104.30 -68.61
C ASP A 671 -10.74 -104.75 -70.08
N SER A 672 -10.59 -103.83 -71.05
CA SER A 672 -10.72 -104.12 -72.48
C SER A 672 -9.60 -103.50 -73.33
N CYS A 673 -9.24 -104.12 -74.46
CA CYS A 673 -8.35 -103.49 -75.44
C CYS A 673 -9.11 -102.46 -76.27
N ARG A 674 -8.49 -101.30 -76.49
CA ARG A 674 -9.01 -100.29 -77.40
C ARG A 674 -8.99 -100.77 -78.85
N ALA A 675 -9.92 -100.24 -79.66
CA ALA A 675 -9.98 -100.55 -81.09
C ALA A 675 -8.65 -100.28 -81.82
N GLY A 676 -8.26 -101.19 -82.73
CA GLY A 676 -6.97 -101.19 -83.42
C GLY A 676 -5.82 -101.84 -82.63
N PHE A 677 -6.09 -102.36 -81.43
CA PHE A 677 -5.14 -103.08 -80.59
C PHE A 677 -5.63 -104.51 -80.30
N PHE A 678 -4.72 -105.39 -79.88
CA PHE A 678 -4.99 -106.79 -79.59
C PHE A 678 -4.06 -107.33 -78.48
N GLY A 679 -4.39 -108.51 -77.94
CA GLY A 679 -3.55 -109.22 -76.97
C GLY A 679 -3.49 -108.52 -75.60
N PHE A 680 -4.64 -108.46 -74.91
CA PHE A 680 -4.75 -107.92 -73.55
C PHE A 680 -3.74 -108.59 -72.62
N SER A 681 -2.91 -107.80 -71.94
CA SER A 681 -1.82 -108.29 -71.10
C SER A 681 -1.39 -107.25 -70.07
N SER A 682 -0.55 -107.66 -69.11
CA SER A 682 0.06 -106.75 -68.12
C SER A 682 0.98 -105.67 -68.72
N ARG A 683 1.32 -105.76 -70.02
CA ARG A 683 2.02 -104.70 -70.78
C ARG A 683 1.05 -103.77 -71.52
N GLY A 684 -0.25 -103.88 -71.26
CA GLY A 684 -1.30 -103.29 -72.07
C GLY A 684 -1.61 -104.13 -73.32
N CYS A 685 -2.27 -103.51 -74.30
CA CYS A 685 -2.56 -104.13 -75.59
C CYS A 685 -1.58 -103.64 -76.66
N ARG A 686 -1.35 -104.44 -77.70
CA ARG A 686 -0.41 -104.14 -78.79
C ARG A 686 -1.16 -103.63 -80.02
N ALA A 687 -0.62 -102.63 -80.70
CA ALA A 687 -1.23 -102.11 -81.92
C ALA A 687 -1.19 -103.16 -83.05
N CYS A 688 -2.26 -103.24 -83.84
CA CYS A 688 -2.40 -104.21 -84.92
C CYS A 688 -1.48 -103.94 -86.12
N ASN A 689 -1.14 -102.68 -86.42
CA ASN A 689 -0.22 -102.27 -87.48
C ASN A 689 -0.43 -102.97 -88.83
N CYS A 690 -1.69 -103.09 -89.26
CA CYS A 690 -2.05 -103.58 -90.59
C CYS A 690 -1.76 -102.49 -91.64
N ASP A 691 -1.29 -102.88 -92.83
CA ASP A 691 -1.09 -101.92 -93.91
C ASP A 691 -2.46 -101.39 -94.39
N PRO A 692 -2.71 -100.07 -94.40
CA PRO A 692 -4.02 -99.52 -94.73
C PRO A 692 -4.41 -99.67 -96.21
N MET A 693 -3.45 -99.93 -97.10
CA MET A 693 -3.68 -100.14 -98.53
C MET A 693 -3.87 -101.62 -98.85
N GLY A 694 -3.01 -102.48 -98.31
CA GLY A 694 -3.05 -103.93 -98.52
C GLY A 694 -4.07 -104.66 -97.65
N SER A 695 -4.55 -104.08 -96.54
CA SER A 695 -5.48 -104.75 -95.61
C SER A 695 -6.95 -104.33 -95.80
N ILE A 696 -7.86 -105.19 -95.34
CA ILE A 696 -9.32 -104.93 -95.33
C ILE A 696 -9.72 -104.13 -94.09
N SER A 697 -9.06 -104.34 -92.94
CA SER A 697 -9.33 -103.66 -91.67
C SER A 697 -8.04 -103.36 -90.92
N MET A 698 -8.05 -102.28 -90.14
CA MET A 698 -6.97 -101.96 -89.18
C MET A 698 -7.05 -102.83 -87.92
N GLN A 699 -8.17 -103.51 -87.68
CA GLN A 699 -8.29 -104.52 -86.64
C GLN A 699 -7.79 -105.87 -87.17
N CYS A 700 -6.76 -106.38 -86.51
CA CYS A 700 -6.18 -107.70 -86.72
C CYS A 700 -6.87 -108.76 -85.86
N HIS A 701 -6.68 -110.03 -86.23
CA HIS A 701 -7.07 -111.18 -85.41
C HIS A 701 -6.26 -111.25 -84.10
N GLY A 702 -6.69 -112.07 -83.13
CA GLY A 702 -6.06 -112.16 -81.80
C GLY A 702 -4.59 -112.64 -81.78
N ASN A 703 -4.09 -113.18 -82.90
CA ASN A 703 -2.69 -113.53 -83.15
C ASN A 703 -1.86 -112.40 -83.79
N GLY A 704 -2.50 -111.29 -84.17
CA GLY A 704 -1.85 -110.14 -84.83
C GLY A 704 -1.82 -110.19 -86.36
N THR A 705 -2.43 -111.17 -87.04
CA THR A 705 -2.47 -111.21 -88.51
C THR A 705 -3.58 -110.35 -89.08
N CYS A 706 -3.29 -109.66 -90.19
CA CYS A 706 -4.21 -108.79 -90.91
C CYS A 706 -4.85 -109.53 -92.09
N LEU A 707 -6.07 -109.13 -92.47
CA LEU A 707 -6.79 -109.70 -93.62
C LEU A 707 -6.40 -108.94 -94.90
N CYS A 708 -5.77 -109.61 -95.85
CA CYS A 708 -5.20 -108.99 -97.05
C CYS A 708 -6.18 -108.90 -98.24
N ARG A 709 -5.99 -107.87 -99.06
CA ARG A 709 -6.63 -107.71 -100.36
C ARG A 709 -5.91 -108.54 -101.41
N GLN A 710 -6.60 -108.85 -102.51
CA GLN A 710 -6.07 -109.70 -103.58
C GLN A 710 -4.80 -109.09 -104.22
N GLY A 711 -3.79 -109.93 -104.50
CA GLY A 711 -2.46 -109.51 -104.97
C GLY A 711 -1.50 -109.04 -103.87
N PHE A 712 -1.98 -108.77 -102.66
CA PHE A 712 -1.16 -108.43 -101.49
C PHE A 712 -0.96 -109.65 -100.58
N VAL A 713 0.29 -109.88 -100.19
CA VAL A 713 0.73 -111.01 -99.35
C VAL A 713 1.57 -110.52 -98.17
N GLY A 714 1.76 -111.39 -97.17
CA GLY A 714 2.47 -111.09 -95.94
C GLY A 714 1.53 -110.86 -94.75
N TYR A 715 2.04 -111.06 -93.53
CA TYR A 715 1.24 -111.02 -92.29
C TYR A 715 0.62 -109.65 -91.96
N LYS A 716 1.14 -108.58 -92.58
CA LYS A 716 0.59 -107.20 -92.54
C LYS A 716 0.08 -106.71 -93.90
N CYS A 717 0.06 -107.57 -94.91
CA CYS A 717 -0.37 -107.27 -96.28
C CYS A 717 0.51 -106.23 -96.98
N ASP A 718 1.82 -106.28 -96.72
CA ASP A 718 2.83 -105.27 -97.07
C ASP A 718 3.62 -105.56 -98.37
N LYS A 719 3.30 -106.65 -99.09
CA LYS A 719 4.11 -107.14 -100.23
C LYS A 719 3.27 -107.60 -101.42
N CYS A 720 3.84 -107.52 -102.62
CA CYS A 720 3.24 -108.08 -103.84
C CYS A 720 3.62 -109.56 -104.05
N GLU A 721 2.76 -110.28 -104.77
CA GLU A 721 2.97 -111.66 -105.20
C GLU A 721 4.01 -111.80 -106.35
N LEU A 722 4.59 -112.98 -106.54
CA LEU A 722 5.66 -113.21 -107.54
C LEU A 722 5.18 -112.97 -108.98
N ASN A 723 6.09 -112.47 -109.83
CA ASN A 723 5.84 -111.90 -111.17
C ASN A 723 5.04 -110.58 -111.22
N TYR A 724 4.52 -110.09 -110.09
CA TYR A 724 3.94 -108.77 -109.97
C TYR A 724 4.95 -107.78 -109.34
N TYR A 725 5.05 -106.57 -109.89
CA TYR A 725 5.76 -105.45 -109.30
C TYR A 725 4.78 -104.46 -108.67
N HIS A 726 5.20 -103.75 -107.62
CA HIS A 726 4.40 -102.67 -107.04
C HIS A 726 4.42 -101.47 -107.97
N ASN A 727 3.33 -101.22 -108.71
CA ASN A 727 3.17 -100.02 -109.49
C ASN A 727 2.94 -98.83 -108.53
N ARG A 728 3.92 -97.91 -108.47
CA ARG A 728 3.89 -96.73 -107.59
C ARG A 728 2.85 -95.67 -107.98
N ALA A 729 2.24 -95.75 -109.16
CA ALA A 729 1.20 -94.82 -109.58
C ALA A 729 -0.21 -95.30 -109.17
N THR A 730 -0.47 -96.62 -109.24
CA THR A 730 -1.76 -97.22 -108.89
C THR A 730 -1.81 -97.76 -107.46
N HIS A 731 -0.64 -97.86 -106.80
CA HIS A 731 -0.44 -98.53 -105.50
C HIS A 731 -0.99 -99.96 -105.47
N GLN A 732 -0.88 -100.66 -106.60
CA GLN A 732 -1.32 -102.03 -106.79
C GLN A 732 -0.16 -102.87 -107.35
N CYS A 733 -0.29 -104.18 -107.25
CA CYS A 733 0.65 -105.15 -107.78
C CYS A 733 0.25 -105.49 -109.23
N GLU A 734 1.14 -105.30 -110.21
CA GLU A 734 0.90 -105.45 -111.67
C GLU A 734 2.01 -106.28 -112.35
N GLU A 735 1.76 -106.95 -113.48
CA GLU A 735 2.66 -107.97 -114.07
C GLU A 735 3.74 -107.40 -115.04
N CYS A 736 4.91 -108.06 -115.16
CA CYS A 736 6.12 -107.55 -115.85
C CYS A 736 6.34 -107.99 -117.33
N PRO A 737 6.70 -107.09 -118.28
CA PRO A 737 7.13 -107.43 -119.66
C PRO A 737 8.67 -107.62 -119.87
N VAL A 738 9.08 -108.19 -121.01
CA VAL A 738 10.44 -108.71 -121.27
C VAL A 738 11.27 -107.91 -122.30
N CYS A 739 12.33 -107.22 -121.86
CA CYS A 739 13.67 -107.18 -122.51
C CYS A 739 14.67 -106.47 -121.56
N TYR A 740 15.91 -106.98 -121.42
CA TYR A 740 16.77 -106.61 -120.28
C TYR A 740 18.25 -106.47 -120.61
N GLY A 741 18.90 -105.51 -119.94
CA GLY A 741 20.34 -105.52 -119.68
C GLY A 741 21.19 -104.56 -120.51
N LEU A 742 21.72 -103.53 -119.85
CA LEU A 742 23.12 -103.08 -119.94
C LEU A 742 23.35 -102.02 -118.83
N VAL A 743 24.17 -102.38 -117.82
CA VAL A 743 25.04 -101.51 -116.99
C VAL A 743 24.45 -100.15 -116.56
N LYS A 744 24.00 -99.87 -115.34
CA LYS A 744 24.47 -100.23 -113.99
C LYS A 744 26.00 -100.31 -113.81
N GLU A 745 26.64 -99.15 -113.69
CA GLU A 745 27.75 -99.01 -112.74
C GLU A 745 27.94 -97.53 -112.29
N GLN A 746 28.69 -97.35 -111.20
CA GLN A 746 29.16 -96.08 -110.61
C GLN A 746 28.10 -95.13 -110.02
N VAL A 747 28.31 -94.52 -108.84
CA VAL A 747 28.96 -95.01 -107.60
C VAL A 747 28.49 -94.11 -106.46
N SER A 748 28.40 -94.64 -105.24
CA SER A 748 28.14 -93.85 -104.03
C SER A 748 29.44 -93.32 -103.43
N LEU A 749 29.70 -92.00 -103.47
CA LEU A 749 30.36 -91.26 -102.37
C LEU A 749 30.40 -89.73 -102.61
N CYS A 750 30.62 -88.98 -101.52
CA CYS A 750 31.00 -87.55 -101.48
C CYS A 750 29.90 -86.53 -101.89
N VAL A 751 29.84 -85.29 -101.39
CA VAL A 751 30.84 -84.45 -100.67
C VAL A 751 30.23 -83.75 -99.44
N ARG A 752 31.09 -83.41 -98.47
CA ARG A 752 30.83 -82.52 -97.31
C ARG A 752 31.64 -81.23 -97.50
N VAL A 753 31.19 -80.09 -96.96
CA VAL A 753 31.97 -78.85 -96.65
C VAL A 753 31.97 -77.69 -97.70
N CYS A 754 31.95 -76.46 -97.13
CA CYS A 754 32.19 -75.11 -97.69
C CYS A 754 31.09 -74.46 -98.57
N VAL A 755 30.76 -73.15 -98.54
CA VAL A 755 30.96 -71.95 -97.67
C VAL A 755 31.03 -70.72 -98.60
N CYS A 756 30.31 -69.63 -98.27
CA CYS A 756 30.39 -68.27 -98.88
C CYS A 756 29.91 -68.12 -100.36
N VAL A 757 29.28 -67.01 -100.81
CA VAL A 757 28.91 -65.72 -100.18
C VAL A 757 27.82 -64.97 -101.00
N CYS A 758 27.06 -64.04 -100.36
CA CYS A 758 26.09 -63.05 -100.91
C CYS A 758 24.73 -63.57 -101.48
N VAL A 759 23.54 -62.93 -101.31
CA VAL A 759 23.15 -61.66 -100.61
C VAL A 759 21.61 -61.58 -100.31
N CYS A 760 21.20 -60.74 -99.34
CA CYS A 760 19.86 -60.11 -99.06
C CYS A 760 18.73 -60.74 -98.17
N VAL A 761 18.51 -60.12 -96.98
CA VAL A 761 17.24 -59.56 -96.39
C VAL A 761 16.07 -60.50 -95.98
N CYS A 762 15.40 -60.43 -94.79
CA CYS A 762 15.57 -59.78 -93.46
C CYS A 762 14.53 -60.30 -92.41
N VAL A 763 14.67 -59.94 -91.11
CA VAL A 763 13.69 -60.02 -89.97
C VAL A 763 13.43 -61.43 -89.36
N CYS A 764 13.34 -61.74 -88.04
CA CYS A 764 13.86 -61.30 -86.71
C CYS A 764 13.29 -62.30 -85.63
N LEU A 765 13.61 -62.34 -84.32
CA LEU A 765 14.43 -61.50 -83.42
C LEU A 765 15.35 -62.37 -82.50
N TRP A 766 15.38 -62.25 -81.15
CA TRP A 766 16.67 -62.37 -80.41
C TRP A 766 16.65 -62.65 -78.87
N GLU A 767 17.85 -62.80 -78.26
CA GLU A 767 18.17 -63.11 -76.82
C GLU A 767 18.39 -61.81 -75.95
N ARG A 768 18.97 -61.73 -74.71
CA ARG A 768 19.76 -62.64 -73.81
C ARG A 768 19.77 -62.19 -72.31
N GLU A 769 20.48 -62.93 -71.44
CA GLU A 769 20.68 -62.67 -69.99
C GLU A 769 21.86 -61.73 -69.60
N ARG A 770 21.78 -61.21 -68.34
CA ARG A 770 22.82 -61.18 -67.24
C ARG A 770 23.64 -59.90 -66.84
N GLU A 771 23.61 -59.67 -65.50
CA GLU A 771 24.66 -59.18 -64.55
C GLU A 771 24.98 -57.68 -64.19
N CYS A 772 24.76 -57.37 -62.89
CA CYS A 772 25.65 -56.76 -61.86
C CYS A 772 26.02 -55.24 -61.78
N LYS A 773 25.62 -54.64 -60.63
CA LYS A 773 26.28 -53.57 -59.80
C LYS A 773 26.31 -52.06 -60.19
N ARG A 774 26.00 -51.25 -59.16
CA ARG A 774 26.48 -49.89 -58.74
C ARG A 774 25.57 -48.65 -58.92
N TRP A 775 25.27 -48.05 -57.75
CA TRP A 775 25.32 -46.60 -57.41
C TRP A 775 24.41 -45.56 -58.13
N ARG A 776 23.51 -44.98 -57.30
CA ARG A 776 23.38 -43.53 -56.98
C ARG A 776 22.08 -42.82 -57.42
N ASN A 777 21.39 -42.31 -56.39
CA ASN A 777 20.54 -41.11 -56.32
C ASN A 777 19.19 -41.01 -57.07
N ARG A 778 18.20 -40.62 -56.24
CA ARG A 778 17.22 -39.54 -56.39
C ARG A 778 15.89 -39.76 -57.14
N ASP A 779 14.86 -39.47 -56.35
CA ASP A 779 13.71 -38.60 -56.60
C ASP A 779 12.55 -39.09 -57.50
N GLU A 780 11.36 -38.61 -57.12
CA GLU A 780 10.04 -38.63 -57.79
C GLU A 780 9.35 -40.01 -57.91
N ILE A 781 8.32 -40.30 -57.11
CA ILE A 781 6.92 -39.83 -57.18
C ILE A 781 6.17 -40.42 -58.39
N ALA A 782 5.47 -41.54 -58.13
CA ALA A 782 4.14 -41.89 -58.64
C ALA A 782 3.57 -43.02 -57.76
#